data_AF-A0A177MM42-F1
#
_entry.id   AF-A0A177MM42-F1
#
_cell.length_a   1.000
_cell.length_b   1.000
_cell.length_c   1.000
_cell.angle_alpha   90.00
_cell.angle_beta   90.00
_cell.angle_gamma   90.00
#
_symmetry.space_group_name_H-M   'P 1'
#
loop_
_entity.id
_entity.type
_entity.pdbx_description
1 polymer ?
#
loop_
_entity_poly.entity_id
_entity_poly.type
_entity_poly.pdbx_seq_one_letter_code
_entity_poly.pdbx_strand_id
1 'polypeptide(L)'
;MNARLFIFRFLLIFLGLSGFGNAHALELKPNSVEILVGEVVTVTVTKSSGSISVKSSNTSVATVSYASGIASIKGVKAGSATVTVKDRRSSKRVEVKVISAPASVLTISPAVVALNVGGSANITVTKASGTVSVQSSDNSVATVGYANNLATVKGIKAGSATVTIRDSKTSKTVAVTVLNTTAIGEYTLLAWNDLGMHCMDGLDFSVFAILPPYNTLHAQLKDKNGKLVSSNVLLTYEAVTDSSGSINTSSANKTNFWFWVGELVGLNPAPDVGVNLDGLASGKPMPGNKTPSLTPAPMTYNTAFGWFEAEGIPITPFDDKGNKNFYPTVKVVAKDALSGKVLASTTTVLPVSDEMTCKGCHASTDANNNAAQTAAKPVAGWVFDADPNKDWKRNILRLHDEKQAANKVFNDALTTLNSKGYKSAGLLATADAGQPVLCVACHASNAYFDKENKTTVMGGMAGIAPFTQSLHLKHAEVKDPATQLTLDSLDNRSACYQCHPGSVTQCLRGAMATATDASGDPSISCQSCHGNMKAVGSPTRQGWFNEPTCESCHNSAAPGKRAVSGIDANGKAIVPADHTFATNANTPVPGLNLYRFSKGHGGLQCEACHGSTHAEYPSTHADENLQSIAVQGHAGTVAECKACHTTVPNTVNGGPHGMHTTGDAWVKQHEDASKNGTPSCSYCHGTTSAGTPLSAVKVAKTIDADEFGIKNWPAGYQVSCFSCHNGPNP
;
A
#
# COMPACT_ATOMS: atom_id res chain seq x y z
N MET A 1 -85.65 37.67 -3.42
CA MET A 1 -85.98 36.59 -4.36
C MET A 1 -85.11 35.38 -4.04
N ASN A 2 -85.77 34.25 -3.81
CA ASN A 2 -85.31 32.85 -3.61
C ASN A 2 -83.91 32.51 -4.19
N ALA A 3 -83.05 31.65 -3.65
CA ALA A 3 -83.25 30.40 -2.91
C ALA A 3 -81.92 29.97 -2.23
N ARG A 4 -81.93 29.52 -0.95
CA ARG A 4 -81.68 28.13 -0.44
C ARG A 4 -80.20 27.64 -0.49
N LEU A 5 -79.58 26.90 0.45
CA LEU A 5 -79.88 26.23 1.75
C LEU A 5 -78.47 25.72 2.23
N PHE A 6 -77.94 26.08 3.41
CA PHE A 6 -77.90 25.33 4.70
C PHE A 6 -77.00 24.07 4.85
N ILE A 7 -76.18 24.15 5.93
CA ILE A 7 -75.92 23.19 7.04
C ILE A 7 -75.01 21.97 6.80
N PHE A 8 -73.93 21.84 7.60
CA PHE A 8 -73.84 20.81 8.67
C PHE A 8 -72.70 21.08 9.68
N ARG A 9 -73.01 20.85 10.96
CA ARG A 9 -72.14 20.87 12.17
C ARG A 9 -71.23 19.64 12.20
N PHE A 10 -70.05 19.75 12.83
CA PHE A 10 -69.34 18.61 13.42
C PHE A 10 -68.70 18.99 14.77
N LEU A 11 -68.78 18.06 15.72
CA LEU A 11 -68.21 18.08 17.06
C LEU A 11 -67.46 16.75 17.28
N LEU A 12 -66.42 16.80 18.13
CA LEU A 12 -65.79 15.73 18.94
C LEU A 12 -64.48 15.02 18.47
N ILE A 13 -63.52 15.14 19.41
CA ILE A 13 -62.55 14.18 19.94
C ILE A 13 -61.17 14.08 19.25
N PHE A 14 -60.18 14.64 19.93
CA PHE A 14 -58.76 14.33 19.85
C PHE A 14 -58.39 13.42 21.04
N LEU A 15 -57.93 12.20 20.78
CA LEU A 15 -57.13 11.40 21.72
C LEU A 15 -56.35 10.31 20.98
N GLY A 16 -55.02 10.50 20.94
CA GLY A 16 -53.99 9.48 21.02
C GLY A 16 -53.76 8.53 19.85
N LEU A 17 -52.65 8.71 19.12
CA LEU A 17 -51.75 7.60 18.77
C LEU A 17 -50.33 8.10 18.48
N SER A 18 -49.46 7.88 19.46
CA SER A 18 -48.01 7.82 19.37
C SER A 18 -47.61 6.65 18.46
N GLY A 19 -46.80 6.94 17.44
CA GLY A 19 -46.30 5.95 16.49
C GLY A 19 -45.44 6.54 15.38
N PHE A 20 -44.50 7.43 15.70
CA PHE A 20 -43.42 7.76 14.75
C PHE A 20 -42.40 6.62 14.76
N GLY A 21 -42.76 5.50 14.12
CA GLY A 21 -41.82 4.48 13.72
C GLY A 21 -40.83 5.06 12.71
N ASN A 22 -39.55 4.75 12.92
CA ASN A 22 -38.42 5.09 12.06
C ASN A 22 -38.77 5.11 10.57
N ALA A 23 -38.45 6.24 9.91
CA ALA A 23 -38.63 6.43 8.48
C ALA A 23 -38.05 5.24 7.70
N HIS A 24 -38.93 4.45 7.09
CA HIS A 24 -38.56 3.46 6.08
C HIS A 24 -38.13 4.22 4.83
N ALA A 25 -36.84 4.55 4.74
CA ALA A 25 -36.23 5.08 3.54
C ALA A 25 -35.81 3.93 2.62
N LEU A 26 -36.06 4.08 1.33
CA LEU A 26 -35.61 3.15 0.29
C LEU A 26 -34.16 2.72 0.48
N GLU A 27 -33.93 1.40 0.48
CA GLU A 27 -32.60 0.80 0.48
C GLU A 27 -32.37 0.03 -0.82
N LEU A 28 -31.26 0.33 -1.49
CA LEU A 28 -30.84 -0.30 -2.75
C LEU A 28 -29.54 -1.06 -2.51
N LYS A 29 -29.49 -2.34 -2.90
CA LYS A 29 -28.26 -3.15 -2.83
C LYS A 29 -28.06 -3.96 -4.12
N PRO A 30 -26.94 -3.76 -4.85
CA PRO A 30 -25.92 -2.72 -4.65
C PRO A 30 -26.40 -1.31 -5.06
N ASN A 31 -25.66 -0.26 -4.69
CA ASN A 31 -25.92 1.15 -5.07
C ASN A 31 -25.11 1.61 -6.31
N SER A 32 -24.25 0.73 -6.85
CA SER A 32 -23.62 0.87 -8.16
C SER A 32 -23.49 -0.51 -8.82
N VAL A 33 -23.55 -0.57 -10.16
CA VAL A 33 -23.44 -1.80 -10.94
C VAL A 33 -22.63 -1.59 -12.21
N GLU A 34 -21.64 -2.45 -12.44
CA GLU A 34 -20.89 -2.50 -13.69
C GLU A 34 -21.42 -3.69 -14.47
N ILE A 35 -21.87 -3.46 -15.70
CA ILE A 35 -22.55 -4.48 -16.51
C ILE A 35 -21.98 -4.51 -17.91
N LEU A 36 -21.77 -5.71 -18.46
CA LEU A 36 -21.40 -5.82 -19.86
C LEU A 36 -22.59 -5.43 -20.75
N VAL A 37 -22.31 -4.93 -21.95
CA VAL A 37 -23.34 -4.76 -22.99
C VAL A 37 -24.07 -6.09 -23.20
N GLY A 38 -25.39 -6.07 -23.03
CA GLY A 38 -26.27 -7.24 -23.14
C GLY A 38 -26.59 -7.93 -21.82
N GLU A 39 -25.80 -7.73 -20.77
CA GLU A 39 -26.01 -8.36 -19.46
C GLU A 39 -27.09 -7.65 -18.64
N VAL A 40 -27.68 -8.41 -17.71
CA VAL A 40 -28.69 -7.96 -16.78
C VAL A 40 -28.20 -8.19 -15.36
N VAL A 41 -28.12 -7.13 -14.56
CA VAL A 41 -27.83 -7.21 -13.13
C VAL A 41 -29.07 -6.80 -12.34
N THR A 42 -29.22 -7.40 -11.16
CA THR A 42 -30.35 -7.14 -10.27
C THR A 42 -29.89 -6.26 -9.11
N VAL A 43 -30.74 -5.28 -8.77
CA VAL A 43 -30.60 -4.46 -7.57
C VAL A 43 -31.79 -4.76 -6.68
N THR A 44 -31.50 -5.17 -5.45
CA THR A 44 -32.54 -5.43 -4.45
C THR A 44 -33.04 -4.10 -3.91
N VAL A 45 -34.35 -3.91 -3.93
CA VAL A 45 -35.08 -2.76 -3.41
C VAL A 45 -35.81 -3.19 -2.15
N THR A 46 -35.39 -2.65 -1.00
CA THR A 46 -35.99 -2.94 0.31
C THR A 46 -36.47 -1.67 0.99
N LYS A 47 -37.26 -1.84 2.06
CA LYS A 47 -37.85 -0.73 2.85
C LYS A 47 -38.65 0.26 1.99
N SER A 48 -39.26 -0.23 0.91
CA SER A 48 -40.12 0.57 0.03
C SER A 48 -41.45 0.91 0.70
N SER A 49 -41.90 2.14 0.50
CA SER A 49 -43.19 2.65 0.94
C SER A 49 -44.08 2.95 -0.28
N GLY A 50 -45.07 2.10 -0.51
CA GLY A 50 -46.03 2.26 -1.60
C GLY A 50 -45.48 1.82 -2.96
N SER A 51 -46.05 2.37 -4.03
CA SER A 51 -45.67 2.01 -5.41
C SER A 51 -44.25 2.46 -5.75
N ILE A 52 -43.50 1.57 -6.38
CA ILE A 52 -42.13 1.84 -6.85
C ILE A 52 -42.15 2.24 -8.33
N SER A 53 -41.36 3.25 -8.66
CA SER A 53 -41.04 3.65 -10.03
C SER A 53 -39.53 3.60 -10.24
N VAL A 54 -39.11 3.12 -11.41
CA VAL A 54 -37.69 3.06 -11.81
C VAL A 54 -37.50 3.81 -13.11
N LYS A 55 -36.42 4.59 -13.22
CA LYS A 55 -36.08 5.36 -14.43
C LYS A 55 -34.58 5.38 -14.66
N SER A 56 -34.15 5.03 -15.86
CA SER A 56 -32.77 5.26 -16.31
C SER A 56 -32.61 6.70 -16.82
N SER A 57 -31.48 7.34 -16.49
CA SER A 57 -31.11 8.65 -17.04
C SER A 57 -30.74 8.58 -18.53
N ASN A 58 -30.32 7.40 -19.02
CA ASN A 58 -29.96 7.18 -20.41
C ASN A 58 -30.30 5.74 -20.83
N THR A 59 -31.48 5.56 -21.44
CA THR A 59 -31.97 4.26 -21.92
C THR A 59 -31.20 3.70 -23.10
N SER A 60 -30.43 4.54 -23.82
CA SER A 60 -29.52 4.06 -24.87
C SER A 60 -28.28 3.38 -24.30
N VAL A 61 -27.94 3.66 -23.03
CA VAL A 61 -26.82 3.06 -22.31
C VAL A 61 -27.31 1.91 -21.44
N ALA A 62 -28.31 2.12 -20.60
CA ALA A 62 -28.87 1.08 -19.73
C ALA A 62 -30.40 1.22 -19.58
N THR A 63 -31.10 0.09 -19.62
CA THR A 63 -32.55 0.02 -19.36
C THR A 63 -32.80 -0.59 -17.99
N VAL A 64 -33.95 -0.30 -17.38
CA VAL A 64 -34.32 -0.84 -16.07
C VAL A 64 -35.78 -1.27 -16.09
N SER A 65 -36.05 -2.41 -15.48
CA SER A 65 -37.39 -2.89 -15.15
C SER A 65 -37.46 -3.19 -13.65
N TYR A 66 -38.67 -3.22 -13.09
CA TYR A 66 -38.87 -3.49 -11.66
C TYR A 66 -39.99 -4.50 -11.47
N ALA A 67 -39.71 -5.55 -10.71
CA ALA A 67 -40.70 -6.54 -10.29
C ALA A 67 -40.31 -7.11 -8.93
N SER A 68 -41.30 -7.29 -8.04
CA SER A 68 -41.17 -8.07 -6.80
C SER A 68 -39.94 -7.71 -5.94
N GLY A 69 -39.69 -6.42 -5.70
CA GLY A 69 -38.55 -5.98 -4.89
C GLY A 69 -37.21 -5.97 -5.62
N ILE A 70 -37.18 -6.25 -6.94
CA ILE A 70 -35.95 -6.33 -7.72
C ILE A 70 -36.02 -5.35 -8.90
N ALA A 71 -35.02 -4.48 -9.00
CA ALA A 71 -34.78 -3.67 -10.19
C ALA A 71 -33.76 -4.39 -11.09
N SER A 72 -34.20 -4.88 -12.26
CA SER A 72 -33.34 -5.54 -13.25
C SER A 72 -32.84 -4.52 -14.26
N ILE A 73 -31.53 -4.26 -14.24
CA ILE A 73 -30.84 -3.28 -15.06
C ILE A 73 -30.12 -4.01 -16.19
N LYS A 74 -30.45 -3.68 -17.45
CA LYS A 74 -29.82 -4.27 -18.64
C LYS A 74 -28.88 -3.27 -19.32
N GLY A 75 -27.66 -3.70 -19.59
CA GLY A 75 -26.68 -2.94 -20.38
C GLY A 75 -27.07 -2.96 -21.86
N VAL A 76 -27.19 -1.79 -22.49
CA VAL A 76 -27.56 -1.63 -23.90
C VAL A 76 -26.37 -1.20 -24.74
N LYS A 77 -25.59 -0.25 -24.26
CA LYS A 77 -24.40 0.27 -24.95
C LYS A 77 -23.39 0.76 -23.93
N ALA A 78 -22.11 0.61 -24.24
CA ALA A 78 -21.04 1.13 -23.39
C ALA A 78 -21.20 2.63 -23.11
N GLY A 79 -21.02 3.01 -21.85
CA GLY A 79 -21.25 4.36 -21.32
C GLY A 79 -21.78 4.31 -19.90
N SER A 80 -22.06 5.47 -19.32
CA SER A 80 -22.60 5.59 -17.96
C SER A 80 -24.06 6.04 -17.96
N ALA A 81 -24.84 5.50 -17.03
CA ALA A 81 -26.22 5.87 -16.77
C ALA A 81 -26.48 5.88 -15.25
N THR A 82 -27.59 6.47 -14.84
CA THR A 82 -28.05 6.45 -13.45
C THR A 82 -29.46 5.92 -13.43
N VAL A 83 -29.71 4.87 -12.66
CA VAL A 83 -31.05 4.35 -12.43
C VAL A 83 -31.60 4.97 -11.15
N THR A 84 -32.69 5.71 -11.26
CA THR A 84 -33.40 6.30 -10.12
C THR A 84 -34.53 5.36 -9.72
N VAL A 85 -34.56 4.95 -8.45
CA VAL A 85 -35.64 4.18 -7.83
C VAL A 85 -36.37 5.10 -6.85
N LYS A 86 -37.66 5.31 -7.07
CA LYS A 86 -38.50 6.22 -6.29
C LYS A 86 -39.75 5.52 -5.77
N ASP A 87 -40.03 5.69 -4.49
CA ASP A 87 -41.28 5.27 -3.85
C ASP A 87 -42.12 6.51 -3.46
N ARG A 88 -43.16 6.34 -2.65
CA ARG A 88 -44.03 7.45 -2.23
C ARG A 88 -43.32 8.46 -1.33
N ARG A 89 -42.24 8.07 -0.63
CA ARG A 89 -41.62 8.86 0.45
C ARG A 89 -40.17 9.28 0.16
N SER A 90 -39.48 8.62 -0.76
CA SER A 90 -38.04 8.71 -0.95
C SER A 90 -37.61 8.36 -2.37
N SER A 91 -36.39 8.75 -2.73
CA SER A 91 -35.77 8.48 -4.04
C SER A 91 -34.31 8.15 -3.83
N LYS A 92 -33.82 7.07 -4.44
CA LYS A 92 -32.42 6.63 -4.40
C LYS A 92 -31.92 6.37 -5.82
N ARG A 93 -30.60 6.34 -5.99
CA ARG A 93 -29.94 6.18 -7.28
C ARG A 93 -29.00 4.98 -7.25
N VAL A 94 -28.93 4.29 -8.37
CA VAL A 94 -27.93 3.28 -8.69
C VAL A 94 -27.07 3.85 -9.82
N GLU A 95 -25.76 3.92 -9.61
CA GLU A 95 -24.82 4.26 -10.67
C GLU A 95 -24.61 3.05 -11.58
N VAL A 96 -24.76 3.21 -12.89
CA VAL A 96 -24.65 2.12 -13.86
C VAL A 96 -23.53 2.44 -14.83
N LYS A 97 -22.47 1.65 -14.81
CA LYS A 97 -21.44 1.68 -15.86
C LYS A 97 -21.65 0.49 -16.77
N VAL A 98 -21.99 0.76 -18.02
CA VAL A 98 -22.04 -0.28 -19.05
C VAL A 98 -20.70 -0.27 -19.75
N ILE A 99 -20.02 -1.40 -19.73
CA ILE A 99 -18.76 -1.56 -20.45
C ILE A 99 -18.99 -2.51 -21.61
N SER A 100 -18.27 -2.28 -22.72
CA SER A 100 -18.26 -3.25 -23.81
C SER A 100 -17.73 -4.58 -23.27
N ALA A 101 -18.33 -5.70 -23.69
CA ALA A 101 -17.69 -6.99 -23.48
C ALA A 101 -16.27 -6.88 -24.04
N PRO A 102 -15.22 -7.21 -23.25
CA PRO A 102 -13.88 -7.24 -23.79
C PRO A 102 -13.90 -8.17 -25.01
N ALA A 103 -13.37 -7.72 -26.14
CA ALA A 103 -13.11 -8.62 -27.27
C ALA A 103 -12.40 -9.85 -26.71
N SER A 104 -12.79 -11.08 -27.05
CA SER A 104 -12.17 -12.30 -26.53
C SER A 104 -10.65 -12.16 -26.52
N VAL A 105 -10.11 -11.85 -25.34
CA VAL A 105 -8.69 -11.59 -25.16
C VAL A 105 -8.10 -12.96 -24.92
N LEU A 106 -7.12 -13.34 -25.73
CA LEU A 106 -6.28 -14.50 -25.48
C LEU A 106 -5.89 -14.53 -24.00
N THR A 107 -6.31 -15.58 -23.30
CA THR A 107 -5.94 -15.84 -21.92
C THR A 107 -5.07 -17.06 -21.86
N ILE A 108 -4.05 -17.01 -21.02
CA ILE A 108 -3.07 -18.07 -20.86
C ILE A 108 -2.86 -18.38 -19.39
N SER A 109 -2.65 -19.65 -19.04
CA SER A 109 -2.33 -20.06 -17.67
C SER A 109 -1.52 -21.35 -17.66
N PRO A 110 -0.38 -21.43 -16.94
CA PRO A 110 0.21 -20.36 -16.13
C PRO A 110 0.92 -19.28 -16.97
N ALA A 111 1.13 -18.09 -16.41
CA ALA A 111 1.86 -16.98 -17.05
C ALA A 111 3.40 -17.07 -16.88
N VAL A 112 3.87 -18.00 -16.06
CA VAL A 112 5.28 -18.34 -15.86
C VAL A 112 5.38 -19.85 -15.83
N VAL A 113 6.40 -20.41 -16.47
CA VAL A 113 6.66 -21.84 -16.56
C VAL A 113 8.10 -22.12 -16.13
N ALA A 114 8.28 -23.06 -15.20
CA ALA A 114 9.58 -23.61 -14.86
C ALA A 114 9.57 -25.12 -15.12
N LEU A 115 10.64 -25.66 -15.72
CA LEU A 115 10.77 -27.08 -16.02
C LEU A 115 12.23 -27.53 -16.09
N ASN A 116 12.50 -28.83 -15.98
CA ASN A 116 13.87 -29.34 -16.16
C ASN A 116 14.31 -29.37 -17.62
N VAL A 117 15.63 -29.44 -17.82
CA VAL A 117 16.21 -29.99 -19.06
C VAL A 117 15.56 -31.35 -19.34
N GLY A 118 14.96 -31.51 -20.52
CA GLY A 118 14.20 -32.68 -20.94
C GLY A 118 12.74 -32.72 -20.49
N GLY A 119 12.33 -31.88 -19.55
CA GLY A 119 10.95 -31.82 -19.02
C GLY A 119 9.96 -31.17 -19.99
N SER A 120 8.66 -31.22 -19.69
CA SER A 120 7.63 -30.52 -20.45
C SER A 120 6.54 -29.93 -19.54
N ALA A 121 5.98 -28.80 -19.93
CA ALA A 121 4.93 -28.10 -19.19
C ALA A 121 3.87 -27.54 -20.15
N ASN A 122 2.61 -27.53 -19.71
CA ASN A 122 1.50 -27.06 -20.53
C ASN A 122 1.04 -25.67 -20.09
N ILE A 123 0.89 -24.79 -21.06
CA ILE A 123 0.19 -23.51 -20.90
C ILE A 123 -1.18 -23.67 -21.54
N THR A 124 -2.22 -23.59 -20.72
CA THR A 124 -3.61 -23.57 -21.18
C THR A 124 -3.89 -22.26 -21.89
N VAL A 125 -4.41 -22.33 -23.11
CA VAL A 125 -4.78 -21.19 -23.93
C VAL A 125 -6.29 -21.18 -24.07
N THR A 126 -6.96 -20.13 -23.59
CA THR A 126 -8.42 -19.99 -23.71
C THR A 126 -8.80 -18.63 -24.28
N LYS A 127 -10.03 -18.52 -24.81
CA LYS A 127 -10.57 -17.29 -25.42
C LYS A 127 -9.74 -16.74 -26.58
N ALA A 128 -9.01 -17.60 -27.30
CA ALA A 128 -8.29 -17.20 -28.50
C ALA A 128 -9.25 -16.76 -29.61
N SER A 129 -8.94 -15.64 -30.25
CA SER A 129 -9.60 -15.12 -31.44
C SER A 129 -8.89 -15.62 -32.70
N GLY A 130 -9.55 -16.51 -33.46
CA GLY A 130 -9.01 -17.03 -34.71
C GLY A 130 -7.86 -18.03 -34.48
N THR A 131 -6.88 -18.05 -35.38
CA THR A 131 -5.77 -19.01 -35.32
C THR A 131 -4.75 -18.61 -34.26
N VAL A 132 -4.25 -19.59 -33.51
CA VAL A 132 -3.19 -19.42 -32.50
C VAL A 132 -1.84 -19.87 -33.05
N SER A 133 -0.80 -19.06 -32.82
CA SER A 133 0.60 -19.40 -33.06
C SER A 133 1.41 -19.28 -31.77
N VAL A 134 2.47 -20.09 -31.67
CA VAL A 134 3.38 -20.11 -30.52
C VAL A 134 4.83 -20.03 -30.98
N GLN A 135 5.65 -19.30 -30.25
CA GLN A 135 7.08 -19.13 -30.56
C GLN A 135 7.90 -19.02 -29.28
N SER A 136 9.03 -19.72 -29.22
CA SER A 136 10.04 -19.50 -28.17
C SER A 136 11.06 -18.47 -28.65
N SER A 137 11.51 -17.58 -27.75
CA SER A 137 12.59 -16.63 -28.01
C SER A 137 13.95 -17.30 -28.16
N ASP A 138 14.13 -18.50 -27.58
CA ASP A 138 15.36 -19.28 -27.66
C ASP A 138 15.06 -20.79 -27.65
N ASN A 139 15.03 -21.38 -28.85
CA ASN A 139 14.79 -22.81 -29.04
C ASN A 139 15.94 -23.70 -28.52
N SER A 140 17.13 -23.14 -28.24
CA SER A 140 18.22 -23.89 -27.63
C SER A 140 18.01 -24.08 -26.13
N VAL A 141 17.21 -23.22 -25.50
CA VAL A 141 16.82 -23.30 -24.08
C VAL A 141 15.49 -24.03 -23.94
N ALA A 142 14.45 -23.62 -24.65
CA ALA A 142 13.13 -24.24 -24.59
C ALA A 142 12.40 -24.18 -25.95
N THR A 143 11.74 -25.27 -26.34
CA THR A 143 10.87 -25.32 -27.52
C THR A 143 9.41 -25.27 -27.10
N VAL A 144 8.51 -24.88 -28.01
CA VAL A 144 7.07 -24.85 -27.75
C VAL A 144 6.28 -25.36 -28.96
N GLY A 145 5.29 -26.20 -28.70
CA GLY A 145 4.28 -26.65 -29.68
C GLY A 145 2.87 -26.30 -29.20
N TYR A 146 1.90 -26.26 -30.11
CA TYR A 146 0.50 -25.95 -29.77
C TYR A 146 -0.46 -26.98 -30.35
N ALA A 147 -1.27 -27.58 -29.50
CA ALA A 147 -2.37 -28.48 -29.88
C ALA A 147 -3.42 -28.53 -28.76
N ASN A 148 -4.69 -28.78 -29.11
CA ASN A 148 -5.77 -28.99 -28.13
C ASN A 148 -5.88 -27.89 -27.06
N ASN A 149 -5.74 -26.62 -27.46
CA ASN A 149 -5.75 -25.46 -26.56
C ASN A 149 -4.63 -25.47 -25.50
N LEU A 150 -3.55 -26.20 -25.74
CA LEU A 150 -2.38 -26.29 -24.87
C LEU A 150 -1.12 -25.94 -25.67
N ALA A 151 -0.40 -24.91 -25.21
CA ALA A 151 0.97 -24.66 -25.64
C ALA A 151 1.91 -25.48 -24.74
N THR A 152 2.48 -26.56 -25.30
CA THR A 152 3.38 -27.47 -24.60
C THR A 152 4.81 -26.99 -24.78
N VAL A 153 5.44 -26.56 -23.69
CA VAL A 153 6.83 -26.12 -23.63
C VAL A 153 7.71 -27.30 -23.24
N LYS A 154 8.83 -27.51 -23.94
CA LYS A 154 9.83 -28.53 -23.63
C LYS A 154 11.18 -27.90 -23.36
N GLY A 155 11.82 -28.30 -22.25
CA GLY A 155 13.10 -27.77 -21.82
C GLY A 155 14.23 -28.51 -22.52
N ILE A 156 15.17 -27.78 -23.10
CA ILE A 156 16.30 -28.34 -23.86
C ILE A 156 17.61 -28.15 -23.11
N LYS A 157 17.83 -26.96 -22.56
CA LYS A 157 19.06 -26.61 -21.83
C LYS A 157 18.73 -25.64 -20.72
N ALA A 158 19.44 -25.73 -19.59
CA ALA A 158 19.28 -24.81 -18.49
C ALA A 158 19.50 -23.36 -18.95
N GLY A 159 18.57 -22.47 -18.61
CA GLY A 159 18.54 -21.11 -19.14
C GLY A 159 17.14 -20.48 -19.04
N SER A 160 16.98 -19.30 -19.61
CA SER A 160 15.69 -18.60 -19.68
C SER A 160 15.27 -18.40 -21.13
N ALA A 161 13.99 -18.56 -21.42
CA ALA A 161 13.37 -18.25 -22.70
C ALA A 161 12.02 -17.57 -22.45
N THR A 162 11.46 -16.93 -23.47
CA THR A 162 10.09 -16.40 -23.43
C THR A 162 9.27 -17.09 -24.50
N VAL A 163 8.15 -17.68 -24.11
CA VAL A 163 7.17 -18.25 -25.03
C VAL A 163 6.12 -17.21 -25.34
N THR A 164 6.04 -16.79 -26.59
CA THR A 164 4.99 -15.91 -27.12
C THR A 164 3.86 -16.75 -27.68
N ILE A 165 2.64 -16.51 -27.21
CA ILE A 165 1.39 -17.11 -27.69
C ILE A 165 0.58 -15.98 -28.31
N ARG A 166 0.25 -16.09 -29.60
CA ARG A 166 -0.44 -15.06 -30.37
C ARG A 166 -1.68 -15.64 -31.02
N ASP A 167 -2.79 -14.91 -30.98
CA ASP A 167 -3.96 -15.19 -31.79
C ASP A 167 -4.12 -14.13 -32.91
N SER A 168 -5.22 -14.12 -33.63
CA SER A 168 -5.44 -13.17 -34.74
C SER A 168 -5.62 -11.71 -34.29
N LYS A 169 -5.73 -11.43 -32.99
CA LYS A 169 -5.99 -10.08 -32.45
C LYS A 169 -4.99 -9.64 -31.37
N THR A 170 -4.42 -10.56 -30.62
CA THR A 170 -3.74 -10.33 -29.36
C THR A 170 -2.53 -11.26 -29.19
N SER A 171 -1.57 -10.84 -28.37
CA SER A 171 -0.35 -11.60 -28.07
C SER A 171 -0.12 -11.60 -26.56
N LYS A 172 0.30 -12.73 -26.01
CA LYS A 172 0.68 -12.90 -24.61
C LYS A 172 2.03 -13.61 -24.55
N THR A 173 2.77 -13.39 -23.47
CA THR A 173 4.07 -14.01 -23.25
C THR A 173 4.07 -14.79 -21.94
N VAL A 174 4.86 -15.86 -21.91
CA VAL A 174 5.15 -16.68 -20.74
C VAL A 174 6.65 -16.70 -20.53
N ALA A 175 7.10 -16.29 -19.36
CA ALA A 175 8.49 -16.48 -18.98
C ALA A 175 8.73 -17.97 -18.73
N VAL A 176 9.74 -18.54 -19.39
CA VAL A 176 10.15 -19.94 -19.27
C VAL A 176 11.53 -20.01 -18.66
N THR A 177 11.68 -20.76 -17.58
CA THR A 177 13.00 -21.08 -17.01
C THR A 177 13.22 -22.57 -17.05
N VAL A 178 14.32 -22.98 -17.69
CA VAL A 178 14.74 -24.38 -17.75
C VAL A 178 15.83 -24.62 -16.71
N LEU A 179 15.64 -25.61 -15.85
CA LEU A 179 16.45 -25.87 -14.67
C LEU A 179 17.29 -27.14 -14.82
N ASN A 180 18.41 -27.22 -14.08
CA ASN A 180 19.29 -28.39 -14.09
C ASN A 180 19.22 -29.23 -12.79
N THR A 181 18.59 -28.73 -11.72
CA THR A 181 18.60 -29.35 -10.38
C THR A 181 17.43 -28.87 -9.50
N THR A 182 16.93 -29.75 -8.63
CA THR A 182 15.97 -29.44 -7.54
C THR A 182 16.64 -28.67 -6.41
N ALA A 183 15.92 -27.76 -5.74
CA ALA A 183 16.37 -27.09 -4.54
C ALA A 183 16.52 -28.10 -3.37
N ILE A 184 17.71 -28.20 -2.77
CA ILE A 184 18.02 -29.07 -1.62
C ILE A 184 18.49 -28.19 -0.45
N GLY A 185 17.90 -28.38 0.73
CA GLY A 185 18.32 -27.69 1.96
C GLY A 185 17.16 -27.17 2.79
N GLU A 186 17.50 -26.49 3.88
CA GLU A 186 16.58 -25.69 4.68
C GLU A 186 16.64 -24.23 4.23
N TYR A 187 15.53 -23.51 4.38
CA TYR A 187 15.37 -22.15 3.88
C TYR A 187 14.73 -21.22 4.90
N THR A 188 15.00 -19.93 4.76
CA THR A 188 14.33 -18.85 5.48
C THR A 188 13.70 -17.92 4.46
N LEU A 189 12.40 -17.67 4.58
CA LEU A 189 11.65 -16.74 3.74
C LEU A 189 11.29 -15.52 4.57
N LEU A 190 11.65 -14.34 4.06
CA LEU A 190 11.31 -13.05 4.65
C LEU A 190 10.45 -12.28 3.65
N ALA A 191 9.32 -11.74 4.10
CA ALA A 191 8.41 -10.92 3.32
C ALA A 191 8.01 -9.65 4.08
N TRP A 192 7.73 -8.57 3.34
CA TRP A 192 7.37 -7.27 3.89
C TRP A 192 6.61 -6.43 2.85
N ASN A 193 5.91 -5.39 3.31
CA ASN A 193 5.40 -4.34 2.43
C ASN A 193 6.38 -3.15 2.40
N ASP A 194 6.36 -2.31 1.37
CA ASP A 194 7.39 -1.30 1.07
C ASP A 194 7.34 0.00 1.91
N LEU A 195 6.20 0.37 2.50
CA LEU A 195 6.03 1.66 3.18
C LEU A 195 5.65 1.54 4.65
N GLY A 196 5.09 0.40 5.05
CA GLY A 196 4.43 0.17 6.33
C GLY A 196 2.94 0.53 6.30
N MET A 197 2.49 1.36 5.37
CA MET A 197 1.06 1.65 5.15
C MET A 197 0.86 2.33 3.80
N HIS A 198 -0.06 1.80 2.98
CA HIS A 198 -0.58 2.50 1.81
C HIS A 198 -1.85 3.26 2.15
N CYS A 199 -2.08 4.37 1.47
CA CYS A 199 -3.30 5.16 1.60
C CYS A 199 -4.20 4.93 0.39
N MET A 200 -5.51 4.99 0.60
CA MET A 200 -6.49 5.04 -0.49
C MET A 200 -7.55 6.11 -0.22
N ASP A 201 -8.14 6.63 -1.30
CA ASP A 201 -9.12 7.73 -1.28
C ASP A 201 -10.52 7.39 -0.74
N GLY A 202 -10.62 6.33 0.07
CA GLY A 202 -11.86 5.80 0.61
C GLY A 202 -12.71 5.06 -0.42
N LEU A 203 -14.02 5.11 -0.23
CA LEU A 203 -14.97 4.28 -0.98
C LEU A 203 -15.38 4.86 -2.34
N ASP A 204 -15.19 6.17 -2.53
CA ASP A 204 -15.62 6.89 -3.73
C ASP A 204 -14.44 7.39 -4.57
N PHE A 205 -14.47 7.12 -5.86
CA PHE A 205 -13.53 7.56 -6.89
C PHE A 205 -14.24 8.33 -8.02
N SER A 206 -15.53 8.67 -7.85
CA SER A 206 -16.32 9.38 -8.87
C SER A 206 -16.08 10.88 -8.91
N VAL A 207 -15.63 11.48 -7.79
CA VAL A 207 -15.35 12.93 -7.71
C VAL A 207 -13.90 13.24 -8.02
N PHE A 208 -12.98 12.73 -7.20
CA PHE A 208 -11.55 12.81 -7.45
C PHE A 208 -10.80 11.62 -6.83
N ALA A 209 -9.57 11.41 -7.31
CA ALA A 209 -8.60 10.49 -6.74
C ALA A 209 -7.22 11.13 -6.57
N ILE A 210 -6.54 10.79 -5.47
CA ILE A 210 -5.13 11.05 -5.17
C ILE A 210 -4.35 9.74 -5.26
N LEU A 211 -4.83 8.67 -4.61
CA LEU A 211 -4.21 7.34 -4.62
C LEU A 211 -5.26 6.23 -4.82
N PRO A 212 -4.96 5.20 -5.63
CA PRO A 212 -5.81 4.03 -5.78
C PRO A 212 -5.73 3.11 -4.55
N PRO A 213 -6.63 2.12 -4.40
CA PRO A 213 -6.36 0.96 -3.56
C PRO A 213 -5.07 0.29 -4.03
N TYR A 214 -4.08 0.19 -3.15
CA TYR A 214 -2.72 -0.22 -3.52
C TYR A 214 -1.96 -0.84 -2.37
N ASN A 215 -1.03 -1.73 -2.70
CA ASN A 215 0.05 -2.17 -1.85
C ASN A 215 1.15 -2.82 -2.71
N THR A 216 2.32 -2.95 -2.11
CA THR A 216 3.47 -3.65 -2.70
C THR A 216 3.95 -4.69 -1.71
N LEU A 217 4.09 -5.93 -2.17
CA LEU A 217 4.63 -7.03 -1.37
C LEU A 217 6.00 -7.44 -1.91
N HIS A 218 7.00 -7.45 -1.05
CA HIS A 218 8.35 -7.93 -1.37
C HIS A 218 8.67 -9.20 -0.58
N ALA A 219 9.58 -10.01 -1.11
CA ALA A 219 10.12 -11.16 -0.42
C ALA A 219 11.55 -11.53 -0.87
N GLN A 220 12.33 -12.09 0.06
CA GLN A 220 13.62 -12.69 -0.21
C GLN A 220 13.70 -14.08 0.43
N LEU A 221 14.21 -15.05 -0.32
CA LEU A 221 14.48 -16.41 0.15
C LEU A 221 15.98 -16.59 0.37
N LYS A 222 16.36 -17.16 1.51
CA LYS A 222 17.72 -17.57 1.85
C LYS A 222 17.78 -19.08 2.03
N ASP A 223 18.84 -19.71 1.56
CA ASP A 223 19.24 -21.01 2.10
C ASP A 223 19.87 -20.82 3.48
N LYS A 224 19.87 -21.88 4.30
CA LYS A 224 20.50 -21.84 5.63
C LYS A 224 22.04 -21.84 5.61
N ASN A 225 22.66 -21.70 4.45
CA ASN A 225 24.08 -21.35 4.32
C ASN A 225 24.28 -19.83 4.22
N GLY A 226 23.18 -19.05 4.23
CA GLY A 226 23.20 -17.60 4.17
C GLY A 226 23.26 -17.04 2.76
N LYS A 227 22.96 -17.82 1.72
CA LYS A 227 22.92 -17.34 0.33
C LYS A 227 21.50 -17.02 -0.13
N LEU A 228 21.33 -15.91 -0.86
CA LEU A 228 20.07 -15.58 -1.51
C LEU A 228 19.73 -16.60 -2.60
N VAL A 229 18.47 -17.00 -2.66
CA VAL A 229 17.92 -17.96 -3.62
C VAL A 229 16.92 -17.24 -4.51
N SER A 230 17.25 -17.15 -5.80
CA SER A 230 16.44 -16.45 -6.81
C SER A 230 16.09 -17.31 -8.02
N SER A 231 16.70 -18.47 -8.15
CA SER A 231 16.47 -19.42 -9.24
C SER A 231 15.93 -20.73 -8.71
N ASN A 232 15.27 -21.49 -9.59
CA ASN A 232 14.64 -22.77 -9.26
C ASN A 232 13.55 -22.69 -8.18
N VAL A 233 13.00 -21.51 -7.93
CA VAL A 233 11.93 -21.29 -6.94
C VAL A 233 10.80 -20.47 -7.51
N LEU A 234 9.57 -20.76 -7.07
CA LEU A 234 8.37 -19.98 -7.32
C LEU A 234 7.89 -19.42 -5.99
N LEU A 235 7.68 -18.10 -5.94
CA LEU A 235 7.03 -17.47 -4.79
C LEU A 235 5.59 -17.11 -5.15
N THR A 236 4.69 -17.37 -4.20
CA THR A 236 3.28 -17.03 -4.31
C THR A 236 2.80 -16.36 -3.03
N TYR A 237 1.77 -15.52 -3.14
CA TYR A 237 1.04 -14.98 -2.00
C TYR A 237 -0.44 -15.41 -2.05
N GLU A 238 -1.03 -15.61 -0.88
CA GLU A 238 -2.45 -15.95 -0.69
C GLU A 238 -2.99 -15.25 0.56
N ALA A 239 -4.29 -14.97 0.56
CA ALA A 239 -4.97 -14.41 1.73
C ALA A 239 -5.04 -15.46 2.85
N VAL A 240 -4.82 -15.03 4.09
CA VAL A 240 -5.00 -15.87 5.28
C VAL A 240 -5.71 -15.08 6.37
N THR A 241 -6.30 -15.80 7.33
CA THR A 241 -6.86 -15.16 8.51
C THR A 241 -5.77 -14.54 9.35
N ASP A 242 -5.97 -13.30 9.77
CA ASP A 242 -5.14 -12.63 10.77
C ASP A 242 -5.39 -13.23 12.18
N SER A 243 -4.66 -12.75 13.19
CA SER A 243 -4.79 -13.26 14.58
C SER A 243 -6.16 -12.99 15.21
N SER A 244 -6.94 -12.05 14.67
CA SER A 244 -8.33 -11.79 15.09
C SER A 244 -9.35 -12.67 14.36
N GLY A 245 -8.93 -13.44 13.36
CA GLY A 245 -9.77 -14.28 12.52
C GLY A 245 -10.41 -13.54 11.34
N SER A 246 -9.98 -12.31 11.03
CA SER A 246 -10.44 -11.56 9.85
C SER A 246 -9.62 -11.95 8.62
N ILE A 247 -10.24 -11.90 7.43
CA ILE A 247 -9.61 -12.26 6.16
C ILE A 247 -10.12 -11.32 5.05
N ASN A 248 -9.24 -11.01 4.10
CA ASN A 248 -9.54 -10.15 2.97
C ASN A 248 -9.16 -10.85 1.67
N THR A 249 -10.16 -11.37 0.94
CA THR A 249 -9.98 -12.15 -0.30
C THR A 249 -10.41 -11.41 -1.58
N SER A 250 -11.04 -10.24 -1.46
CA SER A 250 -11.49 -9.41 -2.58
C SER A 250 -11.49 -7.92 -2.22
N SER A 251 -11.39 -7.06 -3.22
CA SER A 251 -11.43 -5.59 -3.07
C SER A 251 -12.44 -4.92 -4.00
N ALA A 252 -12.74 -5.52 -5.15
CA ALA A 252 -13.57 -4.90 -6.19
C ALA A 252 -15.01 -4.61 -5.77
N ASN A 253 -15.54 -5.40 -4.84
CA ASN A 253 -16.87 -5.23 -4.28
C ASN A 253 -16.91 -4.26 -3.08
N LYS A 254 -15.77 -3.69 -2.67
CA LYS A 254 -15.62 -2.89 -1.45
C LYS A 254 -15.40 -1.40 -1.72
N THR A 255 -15.27 -0.98 -2.98
CA THR A 255 -15.11 0.42 -3.41
C THR A 255 -15.57 0.57 -4.85
N ASN A 256 -15.88 1.79 -5.30
CA ASN A 256 -16.20 2.04 -6.70
C ASN A 256 -14.96 2.31 -7.59
N PHE A 257 -13.74 2.06 -7.13
CA PHE A 257 -12.50 2.29 -7.89
C PHE A 257 -12.51 1.70 -9.32
N TRP A 258 -12.89 0.43 -9.48
CA TRP A 258 -12.89 -0.24 -10.79
C TRP A 258 -13.88 0.37 -11.79
N PHE A 259 -14.89 1.09 -11.31
CA PHE A 259 -15.80 1.85 -12.16
C PHE A 259 -15.18 3.12 -12.73
N TRP A 260 -14.11 3.64 -12.14
CA TRP A 260 -13.58 4.97 -12.46
C TRP A 260 -12.11 4.97 -12.88
N VAL A 261 -11.41 3.84 -12.67
CA VAL A 261 -9.99 3.66 -13.02
C VAL A 261 -9.72 3.93 -14.51
N GLY A 262 -10.66 3.61 -15.40
CA GLY A 262 -10.56 3.93 -16.83
C GLY A 262 -10.44 5.42 -17.10
N GLU A 263 -11.32 6.21 -16.49
CA GLU A 263 -11.37 7.67 -16.62
C GLU A 263 -10.25 8.38 -15.85
N LEU A 264 -9.75 7.75 -14.77
CA LEU A 264 -8.66 8.29 -13.95
C LEU A 264 -7.29 8.06 -14.60
N VAL A 265 -6.95 6.81 -14.94
CA VAL A 265 -5.59 6.42 -15.36
C VAL A 265 -5.51 5.82 -16.77
N GLY A 266 -6.62 5.75 -17.49
CA GLY A 266 -6.66 5.22 -18.86
C GLY A 266 -6.56 3.69 -18.95
N LEU A 267 -6.81 2.98 -17.84
CA LEU A 267 -6.75 1.52 -17.75
C LEU A 267 -8.06 0.96 -17.19
N ASN A 268 -8.54 -0.14 -17.74
CA ASN A 268 -9.69 -0.89 -17.23
C ASN A 268 -9.22 -2.31 -16.79
N PRO A 269 -8.57 -2.45 -15.63
CA PRO A 269 -8.19 -3.76 -15.12
C PRO A 269 -9.45 -4.57 -14.75
N ALA A 270 -9.33 -5.90 -14.76
CA ALA A 270 -10.41 -6.76 -14.27
C ALA A 270 -10.67 -6.52 -12.77
N PRO A 271 -11.87 -6.87 -12.26
CA PRO A 271 -12.11 -6.90 -10.82
C PRO A 271 -11.00 -7.64 -10.06
N ASP A 272 -10.61 -7.09 -8.91
CA ASP A 272 -9.54 -7.59 -8.05
C ASP A 272 -8.14 -7.62 -8.70
N VAL A 273 -7.96 -6.91 -9.82
CA VAL A 273 -6.66 -6.63 -10.42
C VAL A 273 -6.37 -5.14 -10.28
N GLY A 274 -5.17 -4.81 -9.78
CA GLY A 274 -4.82 -3.43 -9.49
C GLY A 274 -4.23 -2.72 -10.69
N VAL A 275 -3.52 -1.64 -10.41
CA VAL A 275 -2.78 -0.85 -11.40
C VAL A 275 -1.30 -1.00 -11.10
N ASN A 276 -0.47 -1.18 -12.13
CA ASN A 276 0.99 -1.08 -11.96
C ASN A 276 1.40 0.36 -12.30
N LEU A 277 2.05 1.05 -11.36
CA LEU A 277 2.45 2.44 -11.56
C LEU A 277 3.68 2.59 -12.48
N ASP A 278 4.56 1.59 -12.57
CA ASP A 278 5.71 1.60 -13.49
C ASP A 278 5.25 1.70 -14.96
N GLY A 279 4.22 0.92 -15.33
CA GLY A 279 3.68 0.90 -16.69
C GLY A 279 3.05 2.24 -17.12
N LEU A 280 2.58 3.05 -16.16
CA LEU A 280 2.01 4.36 -16.49
C LEU A 280 3.06 5.33 -17.08
N ALA A 281 4.33 5.29 -16.66
CA ALA A 281 5.35 6.24 -17.12
C ALA A 281 5.63 6.14 -18.63
N SER A 282 5.56 4.91 -19.16
CA SER A 282 5.80 4.63 -20.57
C SER A 282 4.61 4.95 -21.49
N GLY A 283 3.51 5.50 -20.94
CA GLY A 283 2.26 5.73 -21.67
C GLY A 283 1.51 4.45 -22.05
N LYS A 284 1.90 3.31 -21.46
CA LYS A 284 1.31 1.99 -21.67
C LYS A 284 0.90 1.39 -20.33
N PRO A 285 -0.14 1.94 -19.66
CA PRO A 285 -0.54 1.47 -18.35
C PRO A 285 -0.82 -0.04 -18.39
N MET A 286 -0.35 -0.75 -17.36
CA MET A 286 -0.51 -2.19 -17.26
C MET A 286 -1.29 -2.55 -16.00
N PRO A 287 -2.11 -3.63 -16.04
CA PRO A 287 -2.69 -4.19 -14.84
C PRO A 287 -1.60 -4.55 -13.83
N GLY A 288 -1.85 -4.24 -12.56
CA GLY A 288 -1.03 -4.65 -11.43
C GLY A 288 -1.26 -6.10 -11.04
N ASN A 289 -0.88 -6.42 -9.81
CA ASN A 289 -1.12 -7.73 -9.22
C ASN A 289 -2.58 -7.91 -8.76
N LYS A 290 -2.93 -9.15 -8.42
CA LYS A 290 -4.27 -9.49 -7.93
C LYS A 290 -4.41 -9.17 -6.45
N THR A 291 -5.62 -8.85 -5.99
CA THR A 291 -5.95 -8.93 -4.57
C THR A 291 -5.60 -10.34 -4.07
N PRO A 292 -5.01 -10.49 -2.88
CA PRO A 292 -4.79 -11.81 -2.30
C PRO A 292 -6.13 -12.55 -2.20
N SER A 293 -6.15 -13.81 -2.58
CA SER A 293 -7.34 -14.68 -2.47
C SER A 293 -6.93 -16.01 -1.86
N LEU A 294 -7.88 -16.94 -1.71
CA LEU A 294 -7.57 -18.33 -1.33
C LEU A 294 -6.85 -19.11 -2.43
N THR A 295 -6.75 -18.56 -3.64
CA THR A 295 -5.92 -19.10 -4.72
C THR A 295 -4.59 -18.34 -4.74
N PRO A 296 -3.45 -19.04 -4.60
CA PRO A 296 -2.13 -18.41 -4.65
C PRO A 296 -1.90 -17.64 -5.95
N ALA A 297 -1.48 -16.39 -5.84
CA ALA A 297 -1.03 -15.56 -6.94
C ALA A 297 0.50 -15.51 -6.99
N PRO A 298 1.12 -15.54 -8.18
CA PRO A 298 2.59 -15.55 -8.30
C PRO A 298 3.20 -14.18 -7.97
N MET A 299 4.43 -14.20 -7.48
CA MET A 299 5.32 -13.05 -7.39
C MET A 299 6.38 -13.11 -8.51
N THR A 300 6.87 -11.95 -8.94
CA THR A 300 7.89 -11.82 -10.00
C THR A 300 9.24 -11.51 -9.38
N TYR A 301 10.32 -12.16 -9.86
CA TYR A 301 11.67 -11.81 -9.40
C TYR A 301 12.17 -10.54 -10.10
N ASN A 302 12.50 -9.52 -9.30
CA ASN A 302 13.13 -8.30 -9.75
C ASN A 302 14.65 -8.43 -9.62
N THR A 303 15.34 -8.56 -10.75
CA THR A 303 16.81 -8.74 -10.80
C THR A 303 17.58 -7.48 -10.42
N ALA A 304 17.02 -6.29 -10.66
CA ALA A 304 17.66 -5.02 -10.36
C ALA A 304 17.80 -4.80 -8.84
N PHE A 305 16.77 -5.18 -8.09
CA PHE A 305 16.74 -5.04 -6.63
C PHE A 305 17.02 -6.33 -5.86
N GLY A 306 16.97 -7.49 -6.52
CA GLY A 306 17.32 -8.78 -5.92
C GLY A 306 16.27 -9.33 -4.95
N TRP A 307 14.98 -9.14 -5.26
CA TRP A 307 13.85 -9.63 -4.48
C TRP A 307 12.74 -10.18 -5.38
N PHE A 308 11.81 -10.91 -4.80
CA PHE A 308 10.52 -11.21 -5.42
C PHE A 308 9.51 -10.13 -5.05
N GLU A 309 8.64 -9.74 -5.98
CA GLU A 309 7.66 -8.69 -5.76
C GLU A 309 6.29 -9.01 -6.36
N ALA A 310 5.26 -8.48 -5.70
CA ALA A 310 3.93 -8.33 -6.23
C ALA A 310 3.48 -6.88 -5.96
N GLU A 311 3.60 -6.05 -6.97
CA GLU A 311 3.29 -4.63 -6.93
C GLU A 311 1.89 -4.31 -7.47
N GLY A 312 1.26 -3.27 -6.92
CA GLY A 312 -0.05 -2.83 -7.38
C GLY A 312 -1.13 -3.82 -7.01
N ILE A 313 -1.00 -4.42 -5.81
CA ILE A 313 -2.03 -5.25 -5.21
C ILE A 313 -3.16 -4.32 -4.76
N PRO A 314 -4.38 -4.42 -5.32
CA PRO A 314 -5.48 -3.57 -4.88
C PRO A 314 -6.09 -4.19 -3.62
N ILE A 315 -5.71 -3.65 -2.47
CA ILE A 315 -6.23 -4.07 -1.16
C ILE A 315 -7.01 -2.91 -0.53
N THR A 316 -8.04 -3.22 0.26
CA THR A 316 -8.89 -2.23 0.93
C THR A 316 -8.90 -2.49 2.44
N PRO A 317 -9.19 -1.48 3.28
CA PRO A 317 -9.20 -1.63 4.73
C PRO A 317 -10.48 -2.32 5.25
N PHE A 318 -11.09 -3.17 4.44
CA PHE A 318 -12.33 -3.86 4.76
C PHE A 318 -12.18 -5.36 4.51
N ASP A 319 -12.45 -6.17 5.53
CA ASP A 319 -12.45 -7.63 5.45
C ASP A 319 -13.62 -8.14 4.58
N ASP A 320 -13.72 -9.45 4.38
CA ASP A 320 -14.77 -10.05 3.56
C ASP A 320 -16.19 -9.95 4.16
N LYS A 321 -16.29 -9.64 5.46
CA LYS A 321 -17.54 -9.34 6.16
C LYS A 321 -17.88 -7.86 6.13
N GLY A 322 -17.00 -7.02 5.58
CA GLY A 322 -17.14 -5.56 5.53
C GLY A 322 -16.71 -4.85 6.82
N ASN A 323 -16.07 -5.55 7.77
CA ASN A 323 -15.50 -4.92 8.96
C ASN A 323 -14.19 -4.21 8.62
N LYS A 324 -13.86 -3.16 9.38
CA LYS A 324 -12.57 -2.50 9.25
C LYS A 324 -11.43 -3.43 9.66
N ASN A 325 -10.48 -3.63 8.75
CA ASN A 325 -9.19 -4.24 9.02
C ASN A 325 -8.13 -3.53 8.18
N PHE A 326 -7.28 -2.75 8.86
CA PHE A 326 -6.21 -1.98 8.23
C PHE A 326 -4.94 -2.79 7.98
N TYR A 327 -4.86 -4.02 8.50
CA TYR A 327 -3.70 -4.90 8.36
C TYR A 327 -4.09 -6.27 7.79
N PRO A 328 -4.69 -6.35 6.59
CA PRO A 328 -4.93 -7.63 5.91
C PRO A 328 -3.67 -8.49 5.89
N THR A 329 -3.76 -9.71 6.39
CA THR A 329 -2.63 -10.64 6.48
C THR A 329 -2.58 -11.53 5.25
N VAL A 330 -1.36 -11.73 4.73
CA VAL A 330 -1.07 -12.62 3.62
C VAL A 330 -0.01 -13.64 4.02
N LYS A 331 -0.09 -14.82 3.42
CA LYS A 331 0.93 -15.84 3.50
C LYS A 331 1.73 -15.83 2.22
N VAL A 332 3.05 -15.79 2.36
CA VAL A 332 3.99 -15.96 1.24
C VAL A 332 4.60 -17.34 1.31
N VAL A 333 4.62 -18.03 0.18
CA VAL A 333 5.11 -19.41 0.08
C VAL A 333 6.16 -19.49 -1.01
N ALA A 334 7.35 -19.96 -0.65
CA ALA A 334 8.38 -20.36 -1.59
C ALA A 334 8.25 -21.85 -1.88
N LYS A 335 8.16 -22.21 -3.15
CA LYS A 335 8.12 -23.59 -3.63
C LYS A 335 9.32 -23.85 -4.52
N ASP A 336 9.87 -25.04 -4.43
CA ASP A 336 10.77 -25.56 -5.45
C ASP A 336 10.01 -25.59 -6.77
N ALA A 337 10.55 -24.89 -7.77
CA ALA A 337 9.84 -24.67 -9.03
C ALA A 337 9.65 -25.95 -9.85
N LEU A 338 10.40 -27.01 -9.53
CA LEU A 338 10.31 -28.32 -10.17
C LEU A 338 9.26 -29.22 -9.51
N SER A 339 9.43 -29.51 -8.22
CA SER A 339 8.63 -30.49 -7.48
C SER A 339 7.34 -29.90 -6.91
N GLY A 340 7.23 -28.57 -6.86
CA GLY A 340 6.16 -27.88 -6.14
C GLY A 340 6.27 -28.01 -4.62
N LYS A 341 7.33 -28.66 -4.11
CA LYS A 341 7.57 -28.80 -2.67
C LYS A 341 7.73 -27.43 -2.04
N VAL A 342 6.98 -27.18 -0.97
CA VAL A 342 7.17 -25.98 -0.16
C VAL A 342 8.56 -26.02 0.48
N LEU A 343 9.36 -24.99 0.22
CA LEU A 343 10.70 -24.81 0.79
C LEU A 343 10.64 -24.03 2.11
N ALA A 344 9.84 -22.97 2.12
CA ALA A 344 9.56 -22.14 3.29
C ALA A 344 8.26 -21.37 3.08
N SER A 345 7.65 -20.93 4.18
CA SER A 345 6.54 -19.99 4.16
C SER A 345 6.69 -18.98 5.29
N THR A 346 6.11 -17.80 5.11
CA THR A 346 6.03 -16.76 6.13
C THR A 346 4.69 -16.04 6.01
N THR A 347 4.34 -15.25 7.01
CA THR A 347 3.17 -14.36 7.00
C THR A 347 3.63 -12.93 7.18
N THR A 348 2.97 -12.01 6.49
CA THR A 348 3.15 -10.57 6.65
C THR A 348 1.83 -9.87 6.38
N VAL A 349 1.78 -8.57 6.62
CA VAL A 349 0.58 -7.74 6.42
C VAL A 349 0.72 -6.90 5.14
N LEU A 350 -0.41 -6.52 4.56
CA LEU A 350 -0.55 -5.53 3.49
C LEU A 350 -1.34 -4.31 4.00
N PRO A 351 -0.73 -3.44 4.81
CA PRO A 351 -1.46 -2.41 5.52
C PRO A 351 -1.98 -1.36 4.56
N VAL A 352 -3.27 -1.07 4.67
CA VAL A 352 -3.94 -0.07 3.85
C VAL A 352 -4.91 0.72 4.71
N SER A 353 -5.00 2.01 4.46
CA SER A 353 -5.88 2.90 5.20
C SER A 353 -6.62 3.87 4.30
N ASP A 354 -7.86 4.16 4.66
CA ASP A 354 -8.68 5.24 4.13
C ASP A 354 -8.85 6.38 5.16
N GLU A 355 -7.98 6.46 6.17
CA GLU A 355 -7.93 7.54 7.15
C GLU A 355 -7.34 8.83 6.58
N MET A 356 -7.97 9.38 5.55
CA MET A 356 -7.71 10.75 5.11
C MET A 356 -8.87 11.63 5.57
N THR A 357 -8.63 12.47 6.58
CA THR A 357 -9.72 13.13 7.33
C THR A 357 -10.03 14.54 6.82
N CYS A 358 -9.85 14.81 5.52
CA CYS A 358 -10.19 16.10 4.90
C CYS A 358 -11.60 16.58 5.22
N LYS A 359 -12.54 15.65 5.42
CA LYS A 359 -13.92 15.90 5.87
C LYS A 359 -14.02 16.67 7.20
N GLY A 360 -13.00 16.63 8.06
CA GLY A 360 -12.95 17.38 9.31
C GLY A 360 -13.09 18.89 9.10
N CYS A 361 -12.60 19.40 7.97
CA CYS A 361 -12.73 20.82 7.59
C CYS A 361 -13.64 21.03 6.37
N HIS A 362 -13.63 20.12 5.40
CA HIS A 362 -14.28 20.31 4.09
C HIS A 362 -15.69 19.72 3.97
N ALA A 363 -16.22 19.04 4.98
CA ALA A 363 -17.60 18.57 4.94
C ALA A 363 -18.61 19.73 5.07
N SER A 364 -19.70 19.64 4.33
CA SER A 364 -20.81 20.57 4.39
C SER A 364 -21.42 20.60 5.79
N THR A 365 -21.70 21.80 6.31
CA THR A 365 -22.33 22.00 7.62
C THR A 365 -23.26 23.20 7.60
N ASP A 366 -24.43 23.06 8.25
CA ASP A 366 -25.43 24.12 8.43
C ASP A 366 -25.07 25.10 9.54
N ALA A 367 -24.23 24.68 10.49
CA ALA A 367 -23.75 25.52 11.58
C ALA A 367 -22.42 26.18 11.20
N ASN A 368 -22.24 27.45 11.61
CA ASN A 368 -20.95 28.13 11.64
C ASN A 368 -20.08 27.44 12.69
N ASN A 369 -19.52 26.30 12.32
CA ASN A 369 -18.59 25.59 13.16
C ASN A 369 -17.24 26.32 13.15
N ASN A 370 -16.29 25.78 13.91
CA ASN A 370 -15.02 26.40 14.30
C ASN A 370 -14.24 27.11 13.17
N ALA A 371 -13.19 27.84 13.54
CA ALA A 371 -12.44 28.66 12.59
C ALA A 371 -11.85 27.87 11.41
N ALA A 372 -11.51 26.59 11.62
CA ALA A 372 -11.02 25.70 10.55
C ALA A 372 -12.08 25.44 9.47
N GLN A 373 -13.29 25.04 9.88
CA GLN A 373 -14.40 24.77 8.95
C GLN A 373 -14.91 26.05 8.28
N THR A 374 -14.92 27.18 9.00
CA THR A 374 -15.26 28.48 8.42
C THR A 374 -14.27 28.88 7.32
N ALA A 375 -12.96 28.67 7.54
CA ALA A 375 -11.94 28.98 6.54
C ALA A 375 -11.96 28.05 5.31
N ALA A 376 -12.45 26.81 5.48
CA ALA A 376 -12.58 25.82 4.42
C ALA A 376 -13.87 25.97 3.58
N LYS A 377 -14.82 26.81 4.01
CA LYS A 377 -16.09 27.03 3.30
C LYS A 377 -15.88 27.79 1.98
N PRO A 378 -16.32 27.23 0.84
CA PRO A 378 -16.34 27.98 -0.42
C PRO A 378 -17.20 29.25 -0.30
N VAL A 379 -16.82 30.31 -1.01
CA VAL A 379 -17.54 31.59 -1.05
C VAL A 379 -18.96 31.38 -1.59
N ALA A 380 -19.12 30.53 -2.61
CA ALA A 380 -20.42 30.14 -3.15
C ALA A 380 -21.24 29.22 -2.22
N GLY A 381 -20.73 28.92 -1.02
CA GLY A 381 -21.34 28.01 -0.06
C GLY A 381 -20.98 26.55 -0.29
N TRP A 382 -21.35 25.73 0.69
CA TRP A 382 -21.22 24.27 0.66
C TRP A 382 -22.10 23.63 -0.42
N VAL A 383 -21.65 22.50 -0.95
CA VAL A 383 -22.36 21.76 -2.01
C VAL A 383 -23.54 20.95 -1.47
N PHE A 384 -23.45 20.43 -0.24
CA PHE A 384 -24.45 19.54 0.38
C PHE A 384 -24.81 18.32 -0.48
N ASP A 385 -23.81 17.49 -0.79
CA ASP A 385 -24.07 16.19 -1.42
C ASP A 385 -24.74 15.22 -0.42
N ALA A 386 -25.66 14.40 -0.92
CA ALA A 386 -26.35 13.40 -0.11
C ALA A 386 -25.45 12.21 0.27
N ASP A 387 -24.36 11.98 -0.48
CA ASP A 387 -23.32 11.01 -0.13
C ASP A 387 -22.18 11.73 0.62
N PRO A 388 -21.97 11.44 1.91
CA PRO A 388 -20.90 12.05 2.69
C PRO A 388 -19.50 11.81 2.12
N ASN A 389 -19.27 10.73 1.36
CA ASN A 389 -17.97 10.46 0.74
C ASN A 389 -17.70 11.34 -0.48
N LYS A 390 -18.76 11.87 -1.12
CA LYS A 390 -18.68 12.80 -2.25
C LYS A 390 -18.69 14.24 -1.77
N ASP A 391 -19.45 14.55 -0.73
CA ASP A 391 -19.71 15.90 -0.25
C ASP A 391 -18.43 16.72 -0.02
N TRP A 392 -17.55 16.26 0.88
CA TRP A 392 -16.31 16.96 1.19
C TRP A 392 -15.38 17.01 -0.04
N LYS A 393 -15.39 15.99 -0.90
CA LYS A 393 -14.58 15.98 -2.13
C LYS A 393 -15.03 17.08 -3.09
N ARG A 394 -16.34 17.25 -3.27
CA ARG A 394 -16.93 18.28 -4.13
C ARG A 394 -16.70 19.68 -3.57
N ASN A 395 -16.74 19.84 -2.25
CA ASN A 395 -16.39 21.09 -1.59
C ASN A 395 -14.91 21.46 -1.79
N ILE A 396 -14.00 20.47 -1.77
CA ILE A 396 -12.58 20.70 -2.10
C ILE A 396 -12.44 21.17 -3.54
N LEU A 397 -13.07 20.51 -4.51
CA LEU A 397 -13.00 20.93 -5.92
C LEU A 397 -13.57 22.34 -6.11
N ARG A 398 -14.69 22.66 -5.46
CA ARG A 398 -15.28 24.01 -5.48
C ARG A 398 -14.30 25.06 -4.94
N LEU A 399 -13.76 24.82 -3.74
CA LEU A 399 -12.82 25.74 -3.12
C LEU A 399 -11.56 25.90 -3.97
N HIS A 400 -11.07 24.80 -4.55
CA HIS A 400 -9.94 24.84 -5.47
C HIS A 400 -10.23 25.76 -6.67
N ASP A 401 -11.35 25.55 -7.36
CA ASP A 401 -11.77 26.36 -8.50
C ASP A 401 -11.88 27.85 -8.13
N GLU A 402 -12.51 28.17 -7.00
CA GLU A 402 -12.62 29.56 -6.51
C GLU A 402 -11.25 30.20 -6.25
N LYS A 403 -10.31 29.46 -5.65
CA LYS A 403 -8.97 29.97 -5.35
C LYS A 403 -8.08 30.07 -6.59
N GLN A 404 -8.36 29.30 -7.64
CA GLN A 404 -7.54 29.24 -8.85
C GLN A 404 -8.19 29.90 -10.07
N ALA A 405 -9.40 30.45 -9.97
CA ALA A 405 -10.14 31.02 -11.11
C ALA A 405 -9.33 32.05 -11.92
N ALA A 406 -8.55 32.90 -11.24
CA ALA A 406 -7.70 33.92 -11.88
C ALA A 406 -6.30 33.40 -12.26
N ASN A 407 -5.95 32.16 -11.93
CA ASN A 407 -4.65 31.57 -12.23
C ASN A 407 -4.61 31.10 -13.69
N LYS A 408 -3.84 31.81 -14.52
CA LYS A 408 -3.68 31.47 -15.93
C LYS A 408 -3.15 30.04 -16.14
N VAL A 409 -2.21 29.59 -15.32
CA VAL A 409 -1.61 28.25 -15.44
C VAL A 409 -2.66 27.16 -15.21
N PHE A 410 -3.58 27.36 -14.26
CA PHE A 410 -4.70 26.45 -14.03
C PHE A 410 -5.67 26.41 -15.22
N ASN A 411 -6.03 27.57 -15.78
CA ASN A 411 -6.93 27.63 -16.94
C ASN A 411 -6.29 27.01 -18.21
N ASP A 412 -4.99 27.22 -18.41
CA ASP A 412 -4.23 26.57 -19.47
C ASP A 412 -4.21 25.04 -19.27
N ALA A 413 -4.00 24.57 -18.03
CA ALA A 413 -4.04 23.15 -17.68
C ALA A 413 -5.40 22.50 -17.98
N LEU A 414 -6.52 23.14 -17.61
CA LEU A 414 -7.85 22.66 -17.96
C LEU A 414 -8.05 22.57 -19.48
N THR A 415 -7.51 23.53 -20.23
CA THR A 415 -7.55 23.55 -21.70
C THR A 415 -6.78 22.37 -22.28
N THR A 416 -5.56 22.12 -21.80
CA THR A 416 -4.74 20.98 -22.23
C THR A 416 -5.42 19.64 -21.91
N LEU A 417 -6.07 19.52 -20.75
CA LEU A 417 -6.73 18.30 -20.31
C LEU A 417 -8.16 18.13 -20.87
N ASN A 418 -8.65 19.06 -21.70
CA ASN A 418 -9.98 18.96 -22.29
C ASN A 418 -10.18 17.68 -23.11
N SER A 419 -9.12 17.24 -23.81
CA SER A 419 -9.09 15.96 -24.54
C SER A 419 -9.27 14.74 -23.63
N LYS A 420 -9.01 14.87 -22.33
CA LYS A 420 -9.23 13.86 -21.29
C LYS A 420 -10.52 14.11 -20.49
N GLY A 421 -11.44 14.91 -21.02
CA GLY A 421 -12.76 15.16 -20.42
C GLY A 421 -12.85 16.37 -19.48
N TYR A 422 -11.73 17.04 -19.16
CA TYR A 422 -11.73 18.18 -18.25
C TYR A 422 -12.46 19.39 -18.84
N LYS A 423 -13.23 20.08 -18.01
CA LYS A 423 -14.06 21.22 -18.41
C LYS A 423 -13.34 22.52 -18.11
N SER A 424 -13.39 23.46 -19.05
CA SER A 424 -12.90 24.83 -18.85
C SER A 424 -13.63 25.57 -17.72
N ALA A 425 -14.83 25.12 -17.35
CA ALA A 425 -15.60 25.67 -16.24
C ALA A 425 -15.04 25.31 -14.85
N GLY A 426 -14.04 24.42 -14.74
CA GLY A 426 -13.41 24.05 -13.47
C GLY A 426 -13.41 22.55 -13.17
N LEU A 427 -12.76 22.18 -12.08
CA LEU A 427 -12.66 20.80 -11.59
C LEU A 427 -13.99 20.28 -11.06
N LEU A 428 -14.78 21.09 -10.35
CA LEU A 428 -16.11 20.66 -9.89
C LEU A 428 -17.03 20.37 -11.08
N ALA A 429 -17.03 21.26 -12.08
CA ALA A 429 -17.80 21.06 -13.31
C ALA A 429 -17.33 19.82 -14.11
N THR A 430 -16.05 19.48 -13.99
CA THR A 430 -15.47 18.25 -14.56
C THR A 430 -16.05 17.01 -13.89
N ALA A 431 -16.03 16.95 -12.55
CA ALA A 431 -16.64 15.87 -11.78
C ALA A 431 -18.16 15.76 -12.02
N ASP A 432 -18.87 16.88 -12.08
CA ASP A 432 -20.32 16.94 -12.34
C ASP A 432 -20.70 16.41 -13.73
N ALA A 433 -19.80 16.54 -14.69
CA ALA A 433 -19.97 15.99 -16.04
C ALA A 433 -19.66 14.49 -16.12
N GLY A 434 -19.36 13.83 -14.99
CA GLY A 434 -19.02 12.41 -14.92
C GLY A 434 -17.58 12.09 -15.29
N GLN A 435 -16.66 13.07 -15.23
CA GLN A 435 -15.23 12.85 -15.37
C GLN A 435 -14.57 13.06 -14.00
N PRO A 436 -14.09 12.01 -13.31
CA PRO A 436 -13.39 12.18 -12.04
C PRO A 436 -12.07 12.93 -12.26
N VAL A 437 -11.69 13.72 -11.26
CA VAL A 437 -10.43 14.49 -11.27
C VAL A 437 -9.31 13.63 -10.69
N LEU A 438 -8.20 13.48 -11.42
CA LEU A 438 -6.99 12.88 -10.89
C LEU A 438 -6.04 14.01 -10.49
N CYS A 439 -5.81 14.23 -9.20
CA CYS A 439 -5.07 15.39 -8.71
C CYS A 439 -3.65 15.47 -9.31
N VAL A 440 -3.02 14.29 -9.46
CA VAL A 440 -1.68 14.16 -10.02
C VAL A 440 -1.61 14.29 -11.54
N ALA A 441 -2.75 14.49 -12.23
CA ALA A 441 -2.75 14.86 -13.65
C ALA A 441 -2.22 16.29 -13.87
N CYS A 442 -2.41 17.18 -12.88
CA CYS A 442 -1.88 18.55 -12.90
C CYS A 442 -0.65 18.70 -12.01
N HIS A 443 -0.67 18.11 -10.81
CA HIS A 443 0.38 18.25 -9.82
C HIS A 443 1.38 17.09 -9.87
N ALA A 444 2.67 17.37 -10.01
CA ALA A 444 3.69 16.32 -10.02
C ALA A 444 3.70 15.52 -8.71
N SER A 445 3.90 14.20 -8.76
CA SER A 445 4.00 13.37 -7.55
C SER A 445 4.91 12.16 -7.74
N ASN A 446 5.91 12.05 -6.87
CA ASN A 446 6.83 10.91 -6.79
C ASN A 446 6.23 9.70 -6.05
N ALA A 447 5.00 9.79 -5.52
CA ALA A 447 4.26 8.60 -5.09
C ALA A 447 4.00 7.65 -6.29
N TYR A 448 3.95 8.23 -7.49
CA TYR A 448 3.87 7.53 -8.76
C TYR A 448 5.27 7.54 -9.39
N PHE A 449 6.12 6.60 -8.97
CA PHE A 449 7.49 6.46 -9.43
C PHE A 449 7.65 5.15 -10.19
N ASP A 450 8.24 5.23 -11.38
CA ASP A 450 8.67 4.08 -12.15
C ASP A 450 10.04 3.66 -11.65
N LYS A 451 10.09 2.53 -10.94
CA LYS A 451 11.35 2.05 -10.34
C LYS A 451 12.29 1.43 -11.36
N GLU A 452 11.76 0.86 -12.45
CA GLU A 452 12.54 0.22 -13.51
C GLU A 452 13.28 1.28 -14.33
N ASN A 453 12.56 2.31 -14.78
CA ASN A 453 13.12 3.41 -15.57
C ASN A 453 13.61 4.56 -14.71
N LYS A 454 13.42 4.51 -13.38
CA LYS A 454 13.95 5.45 -12.40
C LYS A 454 13.42 6.89 -12.59
N THR A 455 12.14 7.03 -12.93
CA THR A 455 11.52 8.32 -13.27
C THR A 455 10.16 8.51 -12.61
N THR A 456 9.82 9.77 -12.30
CA THR A 456 8.47 10.13 -11.86
C THR A 456 7.48 9.93 -13.01
N VAL A 457 6.49 9.08 -12.79
CA VAL A 457 5.43 8.77 -13.76
C VAL A 457 4.50 9.96 -13.94
N MET A 458 4.08 10.56 -12.82
CA MET A 458 3.17 11.70 -12.81
C MET A 458 3.97 12.99 -12.66
N GLY A 459 4.59 13.42 -13.76
CA GLY A 459 5.47 14.60 -13.81
C GLY A 459 4.77 15.96 -13.65
N GLY A 460 3.43 15.98 -13.61
CA GLY A 460 2.64 17.21 -13.50
C GLY A 460 2.71 18.10 -14.74
N MET A 461 2.17 19.32 -14.62
CA MET A 461 2.15 20.31 -15.68
C MET A 461 3.09 21.48 -15.36
N ALA A 462 3.74 22.01 -16.40
CA ALA A 462 4.69 23.11 -16.24
C ALA A 462 4.04 24.32 -15.55
N GLY A 463 4.75 24.89 -14.57
CA GLY A 463 4.27 26.01 -13.77
C GLY A 463 3.31 25.65 -12.63
N ILE A 464 2.87 24.39 -12.52
CA ILE A 464 2.09 23.90 -11.37
C ILE A 464 3.05 23.23 -10.37
N ALA A 465 2.99 23.68 -9.12
CA ALA A 465 3.82 23.12 -8.06
C ALA A 465 3.47 21.63 -7.81
N PRO A 466 4.46 20.78 -7.45
CA PRO A 466 4.21 19.39 -7.07
C PRO A 466 3.15 19.24 -5.99
N PHE A 467 2.49 18.08 -5.96
CA PHE A 467 1.35 17.81 -5.08
C PHE A 467 1.75 17.94 -3.60
N THR A 468 2.89 17.36 -3.22
CA THR A 468 3.45 17.47 -1.86
C THR A 468 3.64 18.94 -1.46
N GLN A 469 4.26 19.76 -2.31
CA GLN A 469 4.46 21.19 -2.02
C GLN A 469 3.12 21.92 -1.86
N SER A 470 2.21 21.73 -2.82
CA SER A 470 0.93 22.44 -2.87
C SER A 470 0.05 22.14 -1.64
N LEU A 471 -0.04 20.87 -1.25
CA LEU A 471 -0.83 20.44 -0.11
C LEU A 471 -0.22 20.93 1.21
N HIS A 472 1.06 20.68 1.45
CA HIS A 472 1.65 20.98 2.74
C HIS A 472 1.79 22.48 3.00
N LEU A 473 2.30 23.27 2.04
CA LEU A 473 2.44 24.72 2.24
C LEU A 473 1.08 25.40 2.42
N LYS A 474 0.05 24.95 1.68
CA LYS A 474 -1.29 25.53 1.83
C LYS A 474 -1.90 25.23 3.19
N HIS A 475 -1.71 24.00 3.69
CA HIS A 475 -2.30 23.57 4.95
C HIS A 475 -1.47 23.95 6.19
N ALA A 476 -0.20 24.33 6.03
CA ALA A 476 0.63 24.80 7.13
C ALA A 476 -0.03 25.93 7.95
N GLU A 477 -0.70 26.85 7.28
CA GLU A 477 -1.38 28.00 7.91
C GLU A 477 -2.84 27.70 8.30
N VAL A 478 -3.37 26.54 7.92
CA VAL A 478 -4.73 26.13 8.24
C VAL A 478 -4.80 25.67 9.70
N LYS A 479 -5.93 25.96 10.34
CA LYS A 479 -6.19 25.54 11.72
C LYS A 479 -6.63 24.09 11.79
N ASP A 480 -6.13 23.38 12.77
CA ASP A 480 -6.61 22.07 13.15
C ASP A 480 -8.04 22.17 13.74
N PRO A 481 -9.00 21.34 13.30
CA PRO A 481 -10.38 21.44 13.76
C PRO A 481 -10.56 21.13 15.26
N ALA A 482 -9.66 20.36 15.87
CA ALA A 482 -9.78 20.03 17.30
C ALA A 482 -9.15 21.09 18.20
N THR A 483 -7.90 21.46 17.94
CA THR A 483 -7.07 22.34 18.79
C THR A 483 -7.16 23.82 18.42
N GLN A 484 -7.60 24.14 17.20
CA GLN A 484 -7.64 25.50 16.64
C GLN A 484 -6.27 26.19 16.50
N LEU A 485 -5.18 25.46 16.72
CA LEU A 485 -3.81 25.87 16.39
C LEU A 485 -3.54 25.66 14.90
N THR A 486 -2.55 26.35 14.32
CA THR A 486 -2.16 26.07 12.93
C THR A 486 -1.48 24.71 12.85
N LEU A 487 -1.72 23.97 11.77
CA LEU A 487 -1.13 22.64 11.56
C LEU A 487 0.41 22.68 11.57
N ASP A 488 1.02 23.79 11.15
CA ASP A 488 2.49 23.97 11.20
C ASP A 488 3.05 24.17 12.61
N SER A 489 2.23 24.61 13.57
CA SER A 489 2.63 24.86 14.97
C SER A 489 2.45 23.66 15.89
N LEU A 490 1.73 22.63 15.43
CA LEU A 490 1.54 21.39 16.19
C LEU A 490 2.81 20.52 16.11
N ASP A 491 3.34 20.18 17.26
CA ASP A 491 4.61 19.46 17.46
C ASP A 491 4.43 17.94 17.62
N ASN A 492 3.20 17.45 17.57
CA ASN A 492 2.86 16.04 17.74
C ASN A 492 2.18 15.45 16.49
N ARG A 493 2.02 14.12 16.48
CA ARG A 493 1.53 13.36 15.31
C ARG A 493 0.16 13.81 14.78
N SER A 494 -0.67 14.46 15.60
CA SER A 494 -2.02 14.89 15.19
C SER A 494 -2.00 15.83 13.98
N ALA A 495 -0.97 16.67 13.86
CA ALA A 495 -0.80 17.59 12.72
C ALA A 495 -0.78 16.84 11.37
N CYS A 496 -0.03 15.73 11.34
CA CYS A 496 0.14 14.91 10.16
C CYS A 496 -1.04 13.95 9.97
N TYR A 497 -1.58 13.40 11.07
CA TYR A 497 -2.66 12.42 11.04
C TYR A 497 -4.03 12.96 10.61
N GLN A 498 -4.16 14.28 10.44
CA GLN A 498 -5.34 14.82 9.76
C GLN A 498 -5.39 14.42 8.27
N CYS A 499 -4.23 14.32 7.62
CA CYS A 499 -4.14 14.03 6.19
C CYS A 499 -3.54 12.65 5.90
N HIS A 500 -2.69 12.16 6.81
CA HIS A 500 -2.08 10.85 6.71
C HIS A 500 -2.75 9.86 7.66
N PRO A 501 -2.75 8.57 7.33
CA PRO A 501 -3.32 7.56 8.21
C PRO A 501 -2.55 7.48 9.52
N GLY A 502 -3.23 7.23 10.64
CA GLY A 502 -2.53 7.01 11.90
C GLY A 502 -3.31 7.33 13.16
N SER A 503 -4.45 8.01 13.06
CA SER A 503 -5.31 8.30 14.21
C SER A 503 -5.86 7.02 14.86
N VAL A 504 -6.23 6.02 14.05
CA VAL A 504 -6.58 4.67 14.52
C VAL A 504 -5.66 3.63 13.88
N THR A 505 -5.30 3.78 12.61
CA THR A 505 -4.42 2.82 11.89
C THR A 505 -2.94 2.88 12.28
N GLN A 506 -2.53 3.77 13.19
CA GLN A 506 -1.14 3.90 13.67
C GLN A 506 -0.09 3.70 12.55
N CYS A 507 -0.04 4.60 11.56
CA CYS A 507 0.89 4.43 10.44
C CYS A 507 2.34 4.31 10.93
N LEU A 508 2.75 5.21 11.83
CA LEU A 508 4.00 5.10 12.59
C LEU A 508 3.76 4.20 13.81
N ARG A 509 4.24 2.95 13.72
CA ARG A 509 4.01 1.92 14.74
C ARG A 509 5.20 1.00 15.01
N GLY A 510 6.33 1.23 14.35
CA GLY A 510 7.55 0.49 14.58
C GLY A 510 8.30 0.88 15.88
N ALA A 511 9.55 0.42 16.00
CA ALA A 511 10.41 0.63 17.17
C ALA A 511 10.55 2.12 17.57
N MET A 512 10.62 3.02 16.59
CA MET A 512 10.69 4.47 16.82
C MET A 512 9.38 5.01 17.42
N ALA A 513 8.25 4.41 17.10
CA ALA A 513 6.94 4.86 17.56
C ALA A 513 6.74 4.66 19.07
N THR A 514 7.42 3.65 19.63
CA THR A 514 7.32 3.24 21.05
C THR A 514 8.33 3.92 21.96
N ALA A 515 9.24 4.73 21.41
CA ALA A 515 10.16 5.50 22.23
C ALA A 515 9.37 6.56 23.00
N THR A 516 9.45 6.53 24.33
CA THR A 516 8.79 7.49 25.22
C THR A 516 9.78 8.20 26.11
N ASP A 517 9.44 9.41 26.53
CA ASP A 517 10.16 10.13 27.57
C ASP A 517 9.81 9.61 28.98
N ALA A 518 10.31 10.30 30.01
CA ALA A 518 10.07 9.94 31.41
C ALA A 518 8.60 10.11 31.86
N SER A 519 7.81 10.90 31.12
CA SER A 519 6.39 11.12 31.36
C SER A 519 5.51 10.08 30.66
N GLY A 520 6.09 9.26 29.78
CA GLY A 520 5.38 8.30 28.95
C GLY A 520 4.89 8.88 27.62
N ASP A 521 5.25 10.11 27.29
CA ASP A 521 4.88 10.75 26.03
C ASP A 521 5.81 10.28 24.90
N PRO A 522 5.33 10.13 23.65
CA PRO A 522 6.18 9.72 22.54
C PRO A 522 7.36 10.67 22.32
N SER A 523 8.59 10.18 22.48
CA SER A 523 9.80 10.97 22.29
C SER A 523 10.16 11.17 20.82
N ILE A 524 9.56 10.39 19.92
CA ILE A 524 9.74 10.48 18.46
C ILE A 524 8.37 10.60 17.79
N SER A 525 8.20 11.67 17.01
CA SER A 525 7.01 11.96 16.22
C SER A 525 7.34 12.00 14.73
N CYS A 526 6.32 12.17 13.87
CA CYS A 526 6.52 12.38 12.43
C CYS A 526 7.49 13.55 12.15
N GLN A 527 7.35 14.61 12.94
CA GLN A 527 8.18 15.82 12.86
C GLN A 527 9.65 15.54 13.17
N SER A 528 9.97 14.60 14.06
CA SER A 528 11.35 14.21 14.39
C SER A 528 12.13 13.67 13.19
N CYS A 529 11.43 13.23 12.14
CA CYS A 529 12.02 12.67 10.94
C CYS A 529 11.80 13.58 9.71
N HIS A 530 10.60 14.15 9.57
CA HIS A 530 10.20 14.88 8.36
C HIS A 530 10.15 16.42 8.54
N GLY A 531 10.16 16.91 9.77
CA GLY A 531 9.87 18.31 10.10
C GLY A 531 8.38 18.66 10.10
N ASN A 532 8.07 19.94 10.27
CA ASN A 532 6.70 20.45 10.25
C ASN A 532 6.13 20.57 8.82
N MET A 533 4.89 21.04 8.68
CA MET A 533 4.20 21.15 7.40
C MET A 533 4.99 22.00 6.38
N LYS A 534 5.59 23.11 6.81
CA LYS A 534 6.44 23.93 5.92
C LYS A 534 7.70 23.22 5.47
N ALA A 535 8.38 22.49 6.36
CA ALA A 535 9.57 21.72 6.01
C ALA A 535 9.25 20.65 4.97
N VAL A 536 8.15 19.90 5.19
CA VAL A 536 7.67 18.85 4.28
C VAL A 536 7.22 19.42 2.93
N GLY A 537 6.64 20.62 2.93
CA GLY A 537 6.20 21.35 1.75
C GLY A 537 7.28 22.18 1.06
N SER A 538 8.53 22.17 1.53
CA SER A 538 9.58 23.03 0.98
C SER A 538 9.78 22.79 -0.53
N PRO A 539 9.92 23.85 -1.35
CA PRO A 539 10.27 23.71 -2.77
C PRO A 539 11.62 23.03 -3.01
N THR A 540 12.50 23.00 -2.00
CA THR A 540 13.80 22.33 -2.07
C THR A 540 13.71 20.84 -1.78
N ARG A 541 12.54 20.32 -1.38
CA ARG A 541 12.31 18.91 -1.06
C ARG A 541 11.60 18.21 -2.21
N GLN A 542 12.15 17.09 -2.64
CA GLN A 542 11.48 16.11 -3.49
C GLN A 542 10.70 15.14 -2.59
N GLY A 543 9.38 15.34 -2.45
CA GLY A 543 8.54 14.42 -1.67
C GLY A 543 8.69 12.96 -2.15
N TRP A 544 8.55 11.99 -1.24
CA TRP A 544 8.73 10.54 -1.47
C TRP A 544 10.17 10.07 -1.77
N PHE A 545 11.10 11.01 -1.98
CA PHE A 545 12.49 10.78 -2.35
C PHE A 545 13.48 11.33 -1.32
N ASN A 546 13.27 12.55 -0.83
CA ASN A 546 14.03 13.09 0.29
C ASN A 546 13.36 12.64 1.59
N GLU A 547 13.62 11.38 1.93
CA GLU A 547 13.16 10.73 3.15
C GLU A 547 14.28 10.64 4.19
N PRO A 548 13.92 10.44 5.47
CA PRO A 548 14.90 10.29 6.55
C PRO A 548 15.83 9.10 6.27
N THR A 549 17.12 9.26 6.59
CA THR A 549 18.08 8.17 6.53
C THR A 549 18.40 7.69 7.95
N CYS A 550 18.76 6.41 8.09
CA CYS A 550 18.97 5.82 9.40
C CYS A 550 20.11 6.52 10.16
N GLU A 551 21.17 6.91 9.45
CA GLU A 551 22.35 7.57 10.02
C GLU A 551 22.03 8.96 10.58
N SER A 552 20.95 9.62 10.14
CA SER A 552 20.52 10.90 10.73
C SER A 552 20.25 10.80 12.23
N CYS A 553 19.80 9.64 12.71
CA CYS A 553 19.64 9.35 14.14
C CYS A 553 20.70 8.38 14.69
N HIS A 554 21.14 7.43 13.88
CA HIS A 554 22.03 6.35 14.28
C HIS A 554 23.48 6.63 13.86
N ASN A 555 24.23 7.33 14.71
CA ASN A 555 25.59 7.74 14.39
C ASN A 555 26.46 7.95 15.62
N SER A 556 27.77 8.11 15.37
CA SER A 556 28.78 8.27 16.40
C SER A 556 28.65 9.51 17.28
N ALA A 557 28.05 10.58 16.78
CA ALA A 557 27.89 11.84 17.51
C ALA A 557 26.71 11.83 18.48
N ALA A 558 25.72 10.94 18.26
CA ALA A 558 24.57 10.82 19.13
C ALA A 558 24.91 10.08 20.45
N PRO A 559 24.39 10.53 21.61
CA PRO A 559 24.47 9.77 22.86
C PRO A 559 23.93 8.35 22.68
N GLY A 560 24.68 7.34 23.15
CA GLY A 560 24.31 5.93 22.94
C GLY A 560 24.17 5.53 21.47
N LYS A 561 24.68 6.35 20.54
CA LYS A 561 24.57 6.20 19.09
C LYS A 561 23.13 6.26 18.57
N ARG A 562 22.22 6.93 19.30
CA ARG A 562 20.79 7.05 18.97
C ARG A 562 20.25 8.43 19.35
N ALA A 563 19.94 9.25 18.36
CA ALA A 563 19.23 10.51 18.57
C ALA A 563 17.71 10.31 18.44
N VAL A 564 16.94 11.21 19.06
CA VAL A 564 15.47 11.24 18.98
C VAL A 564 14.94 12.11 17.82
N SER A 565 15.85 12.77 17.09
CA SER A 565 15.54 13.57 15.91
C SER A 565 16.61 13.35 14.85
N GLY A 566 16.17 13.15 13.61
CA GLY A 566 17.01 13.03 12.43
C GLY A 566 17.13 14.33 11.64
N ILE A 567 16.53 15.41 12.13
CA ILE A 567 16.54 16.73 11.52
C ILE A 567 17.11 17.78 12.47
N ASP A 568 17.68 18.84 11.88
CA ASP A 568 18.07 20.05 12.59
C ASP A 568 16.87 20.97 12.90
N ALA A 569 17.13 22.08 13.59
CA ALA A 569 16.10 23.05 13.97
C ALA A 569 15.39 23.72 12.77
N ASN A 570 15.94 23.61 11.56
CA ASN A 570 15.34 24.13 10.33
C ASN A 570 14.56 23.05 9.56
N GLY A 571 14.43 21.84 10.09
CA GLY A 571 13.77 20.73 9.41
C GLY A 571 14.63 20.05 8.35
N LYS A 572 15.95 20.30 8.31
CA LYS A 572 16.86 19.66 7.35
C LYS A 572 17.44 18.38 7.96
N ALA A 573 17.48 17.30 7.17
CA ALA A 573 18.08 16.04 7.58
C ALA A 573 19.54 16.22 8.04
N ILE A 574 19.88 15.61 9.18
CA ILE A 574 21.22 15.54 9.72
C ILE A 574 22.00 14.49 8.92
N VAL A 575 23.15 14.89 8.39
CA VAL A 575 24.06 13.99 7.68
C VAL A 575 25.34 13.87 8.52
N PRO A 576 25.53 12.80 9.30
CA PRO A 576 26.73 12.62 10.10
C PRO A 576 27.93 12.21 9.24
N ALA A 577 29.14 12.32 9.80
CA ALA A 577 30.35 11.76 9.19
C ALA A 577 30.43 10.22 9.32
N ASP A 578 29.71 9.65 10.28
CA ASP A 578 29.64 8.20 10.52
C ASP A 578 28.51 7.58 9.69
N HIS A 579 28.88 6.67 8.80
CA HIS A 579 27.97 5.98 7.90
C HIS A 579 27.77 4.48 8.23
N THR A 580 28.07 4.05 9.46
CA THR A 580 27.95 2.65 9.90
C THR A 580 26.54 2.08 9.73
N PHE A 581 25.53 2.92 9.96
CA PHE A 581 24.12 2.58 9.81
C PHE A 581 23.50 3.17 8.55
N ALA A 582 24.32 3.64 7.60
CA ALA A 582 23.80 4.42 6.51
C ALA A 582 22.96 3.61 5.52
N THR A 583 21.91 4.26 5.03
CA THR A 583 21.25 3.82 3.80
C THR A 583 22.24 3.82 2.62
N ASN A 584 22.01 2.98 1.61
CA ASN A 584 22.91 2.95 0.46
C ASN A 584 22.83 4.27 -0.31
N ALA A 585 23.99 4.87 -0.60
CA ALA A 585 24.05 6.08 -1.40
C ALA A 585 23.54 5.84 -2.82
N ASN A 586 22.95 6.87 -3.44
CA ASN A 586 22.51 6.84 -4.85
C ASN A 586 21.55 5.68 -5.18
N THR A 587 20.71 5.32 -4.23
CA THR A 587 19.81 4.17 -4.29
C THR A 587 18.37 4.62 -4.00
N PRO A 588 17.43 4.45 -4.94
CA PRO A 588 17.53 3.71 -6.21
C PRO A 588 18.15 4.48 -7.38
N VAL A 589 18.34 5.79 -7.25
CA VAL A 589 18.85 6.69 -8.31
C VAL A 589 19.93 7.62 -7.76
N PRO A 590 20.81 8.19 -8.62
CA PRO A 590 21.82 9.15 -8.19
C PRO A 590 21.24 10.33 -7.40
N GLY A 591 21.88 10.68 -6.28
CA GLY A 591 21.49 11.78 -5.40
C GLY A 591 20.43 11.44 -4.35
N LEU A 592 19.85 10.24 -4.35
CA LEU A 592 18.86 9.79 -3.36
C LEU A 592 19.36 8.60 -2.56
N ASN A 593 18.99 8.53 -1.28
CA ASN A 593 19.38 7.45 -0.36
C ASN A 593 18.12 6.95 0.36
N LEU A 594 17.48 5.90 -0.16
CA LEU A 594 16.21 5.41 0.36
C LEU A 594 16.37 4.08 1.08
N TYR A 595 15.88 4.04 2.32
CA TYR A 595 15.85 2.85 3.16
C TYR A 595 15.19 1.65 2.48
N ARG A 596 13.99 1.83 1.89
CA ARG A 596 13.22 0.77 1.22
C ARG A 596 13.89 0.12 -0.02
N PHE A 597 14.99 0.72 -0.49
CA PHE A 597 15.80 0.18 -1.60
C PHE A 597 17.21 -0.21 -1.17
N SER A 598 17.55 0.00 0.10
CA SER A 598 18.89 -0.25 0.66
C SER A 598 19.03 -1.71 1.08
N LYS A 599 20.23 -2.24 0.91
CA LYS A 599 20.63 -3.59 1.28
C LYS A 599 21.93 -3.61 2.06
N GLY A 600 22.14 -4.72 2.78
CA GLY A 600 23.31 -4.92 3.61
C GLY A 600 23.79 -6.38 3.61
N HIS A 601 23.85 -6.96 4.81
CA HIS A 601 24.47 -8.26 5.06
C HIS A 601 23.96 -9.37 4.12
N GLY A 602 24.88 -9.96 3.34
CA GLY A 602 24.59 -11.04 2.41
C GLY A 602 23.55 -10.69 1.33
N GLY A 603 23.42 -9.41 0.98
CA GLY A 603 22.50 -8.89 -0.04
C GLY A 603 21.05 -8.77 0.40
N LEU A 604 20.73 -8.99 1.68
CA LEU A 604 19.40 -8.78 2.22
C LEU A 604 19.03 -7.30 2.18
N GLN A 605 17.79 -7.01 1.80
CA GLN A 605 17.23 -5.68 1.95
C GLN A 605 17.14 -5.31 3.42
N CYS A 606 17.32 -4.03 3.73
CA CYS A 606 17.17 -3.52 5.10
C CYS A 606 15.80 -3.91 5.66
N GLU A 607 14.74 -3.73 4.88
CA GLU A 607 13.36 -4.06 5.27
C GLU A 607 13.12 -5.55 5.54
N ALA A 608 13.89 -6.45 4.92
CA ALA A 608 13.77 -7.89 5.17
C ALA A 608 14.11 -8.22 6.64
N CYS A 609 15.09 -7.51 7.21
CA CYS A 609 15.52 -7.70 8.59
C CYS A 609 14.80 -6.77 9.57
N HIS A 610 14.59 -5.52 9.16
CA HIS A 610 14.12 -4.44 10.02
C HIS A 610 12.61 -4.21 9.92
N GLY A 611 11.92 -4.67 8.88
CA GLY A 611 10.51 -4.33 8.63
C GLY A 611 10.36 -3.08 7.75
N SER A 612 9.13 -2.67 7.47
CA SER A 612 8.87 -1.54 6.57
C SER A 612 9.17 -0.19 7.23
N THR A 613 9.42 0.84 6.42
CA THR A 613 9.83 2.20 6.87
C THR A 613 9.07 2.77 8.09
N HIS A 614 7.73 2.64 8.16
CA HIS A 614 6.94 3.11 9.32
C HIS A 614 6.55 2.03 10.35
N ALA A 615 6.95 0.79 10.10
CA ALA A 615 6.62 -0.39 10.88
C ALA A 615 7.86 -1.24 11.21
N GLU A 616 9.01 -0.58 11.38
CA GLU A 616 10.26 -1.27 11.75
C GLU A 616 10.09 -2.07 13.05
N TYR A 617 10.58 -3.30 13.07
CA TYR A 617 10.37 -4.22 14.16
C TYR A 617 11.10 -3.80 15.45
N PRO A 618 10.50 -4.05 16.64
CA PRO A 618 9.18 -4.62 16.82
C PRO A 618 8.09 -3.60 16.47
N SER A 619 7.06 -4.06 15.77
CA SER A 619 5.86 -3.26 15.55
C SER A 619 4.94 -3.38 16.76
N THR A 620 4.15 -2.34 17.03
CA THR A 620 3.05 -2.41 18.02
C THR A 620 1.86 -3.23 17.52
N HIS A 621 1.77 -3.52 16.20
CA HIS A 621 0.79 -4.47 15.67
C HIS A 621 1.32 -5.90 15.73
N ALA A 622 0.60 -6.80 16.41
CA ALA A 622 1.07 -8.16 16.69
C ALA A 622 1.37 -8.97 15.42
N ASP A 623 0.52 -8.89 14.39
CA ASP A 623 0.65 -9.71 13.17
C ASP A 623 1.91 -9.40 12.36
N GLU A 624 2.49 -8.21 12.52
CA GLU A 624 3.76 -7.86 11.88
C GLU A 624 4.95 -8.54 12.52
N ASN A 625 4.85 -8.90 13.80
CA ASN A 625 5.92 -9.58 14.50
C ASN A 625 5.91 -11.10 14.28
N LEU A 626 4.86 -11.66 13.64
CA LEU A 626 4.73 -13.11 13.45
C LEU A 626 5.92 -13.70 12.69
N GLN A 627 6.39 -13.02 11.63
CA GLN A 627 7.57 -13.45 10.88
C GLN A 627 8.83 -13.45 11.75
N SER A 628 9.09 -12.35 12.48
CA SER A 628 10.29 -12.27 13.32
C SER A 628 10.26 -13.33 14.42
N ILE A 629 9.12 -13.52 15.08
CA ILE A 629 8.94 -14.58 16.08
C ILE A 629 9.19 -15.97 15.46
N ALA A 630 8.66 -16.24 14.27
CA ALA A 630 8.83 -17.54 13.62
C ALA A 630 10.29 -17.87 13.27
N VAL A 631 11.09 -16.87 12.87
CA VAL A 631 12.47 -17.11 12.39
C VAL A 631 13.54 -17.03 13.48
N GLN A 632 13.30 -16.30 14.57
CA GLN A 632 14.29 -16.11 15.67
C GLN A 632 13.74 -16.33 17.08
N GLY A 633 12.45 -16.63 17.24
CA GLY A 633 11.83 -16.93 18.53
C GLY A 633 11.39 -15.71 19.35
N HIS A 634 11.56 -14.49 18.82
CA HIS A 634 11.10 -13.25 19.47
C HIS A 634 10.71 -12.17 18.46
N ALA A 635 9.89 -11.22 18.90
CA ALA A 635 9.56 -10.02 18.13
C ALA A 635 10.75 -9.08 18.05
N GLY A 636 10.92 -8.41 16.91
CA GLY A 636 11.97 -7.41 16.71
C GLY A 636 12.74 -7.61 15.40
N THR A 637 13.70 -6.72 15.16
CA THR A 637 14.64 -6.85 14.03
C THR A 637 15.25 -8.25 14.04
N VAL A 638 15.35 -8.88 12.86
CA VAL A 638 16.00 -10.19 12.73
C VAL A 638 17.48 -10.05 13.03
N ALA A 639 17.89 -10.46 14.23
CA ALA A 639 19.23 -10.25 14.78
C ALA A 639 19.94 -11.55 15.19
N GLU A 640 19.20 -12.65 15.36
CA GLU A 640 19.79 -13.95 15.68
C GLU A 640 20.31 -14.64 14.41
N CYS A 641 21.63 -14.84 14.31
CA CYS A 641 22.27 -15.37 13.09
C CYS A 641 21.72 -16.74 12.66
N LYS A 642 21.25 -17.56 13.62
CA LYS A 642 20.61 -18.86 13.37
C LYS A 642 19.31 -18.77 12.59
N ALA A 643 18.69 -17.58 12.52
CA ALA A 643 17.55 -17.33 11.65
C ALA A 643 17.89 -17.62 10.18
N CYS A 644 19.14 -17.41 9.76
CA CYS A 644 19.59 -17.59 8.37
C CYS A 644 20.78 -18.54 8.19
N HIS A 645 21.42 -18.99 9.29
CA HIS A 645 22.60 -19.84 9.25
C HIS A 645 22.40 -21.10 10.09
N THR A 646 22.47 -22.30 9.50
CA THR A 646 22.53 -23.56 10.26
C THR A 646 23.79 -23.60 11.12
N THR A 647 24.92 -23.22 10.53
CA THR A 647 26.20 -23.05 11.22
C THR A 647 26.60 -21.59 11.15
N VAL A 648 26.63 -20.91 12.30
CA VAL A 648 26.99 -19.49 12.38
C VAL A 648 28.52 -19.37 12.27
N PRO A 649 29.07 -18.67 11.26
CA PRO A 649 30.51 -18.47 11.14
C PRO A 649 31.01 -17.59 12.29
N ASN A 650 32.11 -17.99 12.96
CA ASN A 650 32.70 -17.16 14.01
C ASN A 650 33.54 -16.03 13.38
N THR A 651 33.06 -14.79 13.49
CA THR A 651 33.66 -13.61 12.86
C THR A 651 33.65 -12.41 13.79
N VAL A 652 34.65 -11.52 13.64
CA VAL A 652 34.77 -10.26 14.40
C VAL A 652 33.88 -9.16 13.82
N ASN A 653 33.65 -9.15 12.51
CA ASN A 653 32.89 -8.10 11.82
C ASN A 653 32.13 -8.62 10.59
N GLY A 654 31.87 -9.93 10.53
CA GLY A 654 31.20 -10.56 9.38
C GLY A 654 29.69 -10.37 9.36
N GLY A 655 29.10 -9.90 10.46
CA GLY A 655 27.66 -9.62 10.59
C GLY A 655 27.25 -8.25 10.03
N PRO A 656 25.95 -7.93 10.06
CA PRO A 656 25.46 -6.61 9.67
C PRO A 656 26.05 -5.52 10.57
N HIS A 657 26.28 -4.32 10.01
CA HIS A 657 26.83 -3.17 10.74
C HIS A 657 28.17 -3.45 11.45
N GLY A 658 28.96 -4.40 10.93
CA GLY A 658 30.23 -4.81 11.54
C GLY A 658 30.08 -5.62 12.83
N MET A 659 28.90 -6.18 13.09
CA MET A 659 28.69 -7.04 14.26
C MET A 659 29.51 -8.33 14.19
N HIS A 660 30.01 -8.75 15.34
CA HIS A 660 30.63 -10.05 15.54
C HIS A 660 29.57 -11.13 15.82
N THR A 661 30.02 -12.38 15.85
CA THR A 661 29.20 -13.54 16.23
C THR A 661 28.84 -13.51 17.71
N THR A 662 27.64 -13.96 18.10
CA THR A 662 27.26 -14.08 19.52
C THR A 662 27.24 -15.54 19.95
N GLY A 663 27.64 -15.83 21.19
CA GLY A 663 27.66 -17.19 21.77
C GLY A 663 29.01 -17.60 22.36
N ASP A 664 29.05 -18.80 22.93
CA ASP A 664 30.21 -19.35 23.65
C ASP A 664 31.48 -19.36 22.79
N ALA A 665 31.36 -19.76 21.52
CA ALA A 665 32.50 -19.81 20.60
C ALA A 665 33.14 -18.43 20.39
N TRP A 666 32.35 -17.37 20.35
CA TRP A 666 32.87 -16.01 20.29
C TRP A 666 33.55 -15.62 21.60
N VAL A 667 32.88 -15.85 22.74
CA VAL A 667 33.45 -15.50 24.06
C VAL A 667 34.78 -16.20 24.32
N LYS A 668 34.98 -17.42 23.85
CA LYS A 668 36.24 -18.14 23.99
C LYS A 668 37.35 -17.65 23.04
N GLN A 669 37.03 -16.90 21.98
CA GLN A 669 37.98 -16.45 20.95
C GLN A 669 38.15 -14.93 20.88
N HIS A 670 37.33 -14.15 21.59
CA HIS A 670 37.35 -12.69 21.48
C HIS A 670 38.66 -12.06 21.99
N GLU A 671 39.43 -12.75 22.84
CA GLU A 671 40.73 -12.28 23.32
C GLU A 671 41.72 -12.07 22.16
N ASP A 672 41.76 -13.01 21.21
CA ASP A 672 42.61 -12.94 20.01
C ASP A 672 42.19 -11.78 19.09
N ALA A 673 40.89 -11.48 19.03
CA ALA A 673 40.37 -10.32 18.33
C ALA A 673 40.80 -9.00 18.99
N SER A 674 40.87 -8.96 20.33
CA SER A 674 41.32 -7.78 21.08
C SER A 674 42.83 -7.53 20.94
N LYS A 675 43.64 -8.59 20.90
CA LYS A 675 45.12 -8.51 20.74
C LYS A 675 45.56 -7.89 19.41
N ASN A 676 44.73 -8.00 18.36
CA ASN A 676 45.00 -7.46 17.03
C ASN A 676 44.49 -6.02 16.81
N GLY A 677 44.00 -5.35 17.86
CA GLY A 677 43.60 -3.94 17.84
C GLY A 677 42.24 -3.69 18.47
N THR A 678 42.25 -3.13 19.68
CA THR A 678 41.10 -2.78 20.53
C THR A 678 40.12 -1.69 20.03
N PRO A 679 40.45 -0.75 19.09
CA PRO A 679 39.55 0.36 18.74
C PRO A 679 38.17 -0.06 18.20
N SER A 680 38.06 -1.21 17.52
CA SER A 680 36.80 -1.64 16.88
C SER A 680 35.69 -1.98 17.88
N CYS A 681 36.02 -2.53 19.05
CA CYS A 681 35.04 -2.99 20.03
C CYS A 681 34.36 -1.83 20.76
N SER A 682 35.11 -0.75 21.01
CA SER A 682 34.66 0.43 21.74
C SER A 682 33.50 1.18 21.05
N TYR A 683 33.34 1.00 19.73
CA TYR A 683 32.22 1.60 19.01
C TYR A 683 30.87 1.02 19.50
N CYS A 684 30.80 -0.30 19.67
CA CYS A 684 29.60 -1.00 20.11
C CYS A 684 29.52 -1.18 21.64
N HIS A 685 30.65 -1.40 22.32
CA HIS A 685 30.71 -1.68 23.75
C HIS A 685 31.08 -0.45 24.61
N GLY A 686 31.26 0.71 23.97
CA GLY A 686 31.56 1.97 24.63
C GLY A 686 33.04 2.17 24.90
N THR A 687 33.48 3.42 24.97
CA THR A 687 34.88 3.79 25.28
C THR A 687 35.30 3.41 26.70
N THR A 688 34.34 3.28 27.61
CA THR A 688 34.54 2.81 28.99
C THR A 688 34.39 1.29 29.13
N SER A 689 34.09 0.56 28.05
CA SER A 689 33.83 -0.88 28.06
C SER A 689 32.63 -1.33 28.93
N ALA A 690 31.79 -0.40 29.37
CA ALA A 690 30.61 -0.65 30.22
C ALA A 690 29.40 -1.20 29.44
N GLY A 691 29.51 -1.39 28.13
CA GLY A 691 28.38 -1.73 27.26
C GLY A 691 27.61 -0.49 26.80
N THR A 692 26.84 -0.64 25.73
CA THR A 692 25.94 0.39 25.21
C THR A 692 24.64 -0.25 24.72
N PRO A 693 23.62 0.54 24.32
CA PRO A 693 22.44 -0.02 23.65
C PRO A 693 22.73 -0.85 22.39
N LEU A 694 23.93 -0.73 21.78
CA LEU A 694 24.38 -1.56 20.65
C LEU A 694 24.87 -2.94 21.08
N SER A 695 25.44 -3.09 22.29
CA SER A 695 25.90 -4.38 22.81
C SER A 695 24.82 -5.19 23.54
N ALA A 696 23.57 -4.74 23.49
CA ALA A 696 22.45 -5.37 24.18
C ALA A 696 22.02 -6.69 23.50
N VAL A 697 21.98 -7.78 24.26
CA VAL A 697 21.39 -9.05 23.80
C VAL A 697 19.87 -8.90 23.62
N LYS A 698 19.31 -9.49 22.56
CA LYS A 698 17.87 -9.36 22.24
C LYS A 698 16.99 -10.40 22.93
N VAL A 699 17.58 -11.56 23.23
CA VAL A 699 16.97 -12.63 24.00
C VAL A 699 17.84 -12.94 25.22
N ALA A 700 17.25 -13.62 26.20
CA ALA A 700 18.04 -14.18 27.28
C ALA A 700 19.09 -15.14 26.71
N LYS A 701 20.34 -15.04 27.17
CA LYS A 701 21.45 -15.90 26.74
C LYS A 701 22.14 -16.49 27.97
N THR A 702 22.37 -17.80 27.92
CA THR A 702 23.27 -18.50 28.81
C THR A 702 24.55 -18.74 28.03
N ILE A 703 25.66 -18.21 28.55
CA ILE A 703 26.97 -18.24 27.89
C ILE A 703 27.96 -18.95 28.78
N ASP A 704 28.65 -19.94 28.23
CA ASP A 704 29.82 -20.53 28.87
C ASP A 704 31.06 -19.66 28.60
N ALA A 705 31.46 -18.88 29.62
CA ALA A 705 32.61 -17.99 29.56
C ALA A 705 33.90 -18.62 30.10
N ASP A 706 34.00 -19.95 30.03
CA ASP A 706 35.20 -20.73 30.37
C ASP A 706 35.67 -20.47 31.81
N GLU A 707 36.87 -19.89 32.00
CA GLU A 707 37.43 -19.60 33.34
C GLU A 707 36.57 -18.64 34.18
N PHE A 708 35.66 -17.89 33.55
CA PHE A 708 34.72 -16.98 34.23
C PHE A 708 33.36 -17.62 34.56
N GLY A 709 33.19 -18.91 34.25
CA GLY A 709 31.99 -19.70 34.50
C GLY A 709 30.80 -19.36 33.62
N ILE A 710 29.64 -19.94 33.95
CA ILE A 710 28.39 -19.72 33.21
C ILE A 710 27.83 -18.33 33.52
N LYS A 711 27.60 -17.52 32.48
CA LYS A 711 26.94 -16.22 32.55
C LYS A 711 25.51 -16.31 32.05
N ASN A 712 24.58 -15.74 32.81
CA ASN A 712 23.17 -15.65 32.42
C ASN A 712 22.80 -14.18 32.24
N TRP A 713 22.49 -13.81 31.00
CA TRP A 713 22.11 -12.44 30.66
C TRP A 713 20.64 -12.40 30.26
N PRO A 714 19.81 -11.55 30.89
CA PRO A 714 18.45 -11.35 30.44
C PRO A 714 18.43 -10.59 29.10
N ALA A 715 17.30 -10.66 28.39
CA ALA A 715 17.07 -9.80 27.23
C ALA A 715 17.24 -8.32 27.62
N GLY A 716 17.91 -7.54 26.76
CA GLY A 716 18.24 -6.15 26.98
C GLY A 716 19.54 -5.91 27.77
N TYR A 717 20.17 -6.94 28.32
CA TYR A 717 21.45 -6.79 29.02
C TYR A 717 22.54 -6.28 28.07
N GLN A 718 23.12 -5.12 28.39
CA GLN A 718 24.19 -4.49 27.63
C GLN A 718 25.51 -5.18 27.96
N VAL A 719 25.99 -6.04 27.06
CA VAL A 719 27.20 -6.82 27.31
C VAL A 719 28.40 -5.88 27.41
N SER A 720 29.10 -6.00 28.54
CA SER A 720 30.25 -5.18 28.93
C SER A 720 31.46 -6.07 29.18
N CYS A 721 32.68 -5.52 29.07
CA CYS A 721 33.88 -6.26 29.45
C CYS A 721 33.84 -6.64 30.94
N PHE A 722 33.20 -5.81 31.77
CA PHE A 722 33.04 -6.03 33.21
C PHE A 722 32.06 -7.15 33.59
N SER A 723 31.39 -7.74 32.59
CA SER A 723 30.56 -8.92 32.81
C SER A 723 31.39 -10.15 33.17
N CYS A 724 32.68 -10.16 32.81
CA CYS A 724 33.63 -11.24 33.10
C CYS A 724 34.96 -10.73 33.67
N HIS A 725 35.40 -9.52 33.32
CA HIS A 725 36.72 -8.99 33.70
C HIS A 725 36.63 -7.91 34.79
N ASN A 726 37.72 -7.69 35.52
CA ASN A 726 37.80 -6.65 36.54
C ASN A 726 37.71 -5.25 35.89
N GLY A 727 36.83 -4.41 36.43
CA GLY A 727 36.64 -3.03 35.96
C GLY A 727 37.64 -2.04 36.53
N PRO A 728 37.55 -0.75 36.15
CA PRO A 728 38.46 0.30 36.63
C PRO A 728 38.39 0.57 38.15
N ASN A 729 37.47 -0.10 38.88
CA ASN A 729 37.45 -0.20 40.34
C ASN A 729 37.13 -1.66 40.72
N PRO A 730 38.14 -2.54 40.84
CA PRO A 730 37.96 -3.96 41.15
C PRO A 730 37.46 -4.25 42.56
#